data_AF-A0A135L4N9-F1
#
_entry.id   AF-A0A135L4N9-F1
#
_cell.length_a   1.000
_cell.length_b   1.000
_cell.length_c   1.000
_cell.angle_alpha   90.00
_cell.angle_beta   90.00
_cell.angle_gamma   90.00
#
_symmetry.space_group_name_H-M   'P 1'
#
loop_
_entity.id
_entity.type
_entity.pdbx_description
1 polymer ?
#
loop_
_entity_poly.entity_id
_entity_poly.type
_entity_poly.pdbx_seq_one_letter_code
_entity_poly.pdbx_strand_id
1 'polypeptide(L)'
;MKKGTKAILSVSLASALVFTSFPALTFAAEEVIPSTMTQAEKIAVTSAKIQKDEAIELAKKYVTIPDDYKLNSVNFSSNWGYPNRAAWSLYWRLEENNQTKAHISVTIDANEGILLSLDSYQYKESPSMYPAKVSLEEAKKIADEYVKKIYPDLLNQVEVDPNFLANYQPPLNGPVYYSFPYRRMVNGIPFSDQSIYVQVNGDGEVTNFNYNFTGDIEFEDADQYLTAEEAKAKFAEQFNINLSFILPYRQYKGNGIVYLAYTSLEPQYINAKTGETFYLPGQPKAVDASTFKPIVDQPLASAPKEGKELTEEQITKIAEDLIKKFSVDDLKLQSLYYNSNYYPSGHAAWNISFANEDKRSYSSMAIDAITGELLSFYMDDYTATKDTDKNKLTYEQAKQVAIDAVKTFSPSKAHEVYLQDVENTELMSQEGRAYFNFRRLVHGIPTDRENINVNVNLKTGKVTNYDSYWGVVNYPKELPKTIDMEKAKEIMLSKVDLELVYFAPYPSYTIYGKPTSQEQTRKAYLVYRPKDTNMYKYNYAPTFLDATTGEWRSREDGSIIQDKVQPVDIKGHWAEKELQVMVNYKALDVKDGKVLPDANITRGELIKMFIMAQSGGNYYPYIDTRGQQSFKDVGKESAYYAFVEDAVRRNLITIDKNKEFKPDEAITREELAQFVVKALGYDKLAQTKGLFAIKFKDQDQLKYPGHVAIVSALQIMNGDGTNFKPNEKVTRAVAAKAFYRFLEVRNNYRENPQYYY
;
A
#
# COMPACT_ATOMS: atom_id res chain seq x y z
N MET A 1 95.85 23.60 -41.82
CA MET A 1 97.07 23.22 -41.07
C MET A 1 96.69 22.90 -39.64
N LYS A 2 97.24 21.80 -39.09
CA LYS A 2 97.30 21.41 -37.67
C LYS A 2 95.94 21.09 -37.01
N LYS A 3 95.76 19.83 -36.58
CA LYS A 3 96.07 19.28 -35.24
C LYS A 3 95.22 19.97 -34.15
N GLY A 4 94.53 19.29 -33.25
CA GLY A 4 94.56 17.88 -32.91
C GLY A 4 93.74 17.59 -31.64
N THR A 5 93.67 16.30 -31.39
CA THR A 5 93.08 15.50 -30.32
C THR A 5 93.42 15.93 -28.88
N LYS A 6 92.45 15.79 -27.97
CA LYS A 6 92.47 15.05 -26.67
C LYS A 6 91.26 15.48 -25.81
N ALA A 7 90.26 14.64 -25.54
CA ALA A 7 90.20 13.45 -24.68
C ALA A 7 89.76 13.77 -23.22
N ILE A 8 88.50 13.40 -22.94
CA ILE A 8 87.97 12.64 -21.78
C ILE A 8 88.28 13.16 -20.36
N LEU A 9 87.24 13.52 -19.59
CA LEU A 9 86.73 12.67 -18.50
C LEU A 9 85.37 13.17 -17.95
N SER A 10 84.50 12.19 -17.76
CA SER A 10 83.16 12.18 -17.19
C SER A 10 83.12 12.49 -15.70
N VAL A 11 82.11 13.22 -15.23
CA VAL A 11 81.21 12.78 -14.13
C VAL A 11 79.81 13.35 -14.41
N SER A 12 78.86 12.43 -14.44
CA SER A 12 77.42 12.55 -14.64
C SER A 12 76.67 13.10 -13.42
N LEU A 13 75.64 13.93 -13.65
CA LEU A 13 74.27 13.65 -13.18
C LEU A 13 73.21 14.57 -13.83
N ALA A 14 72.24 13.91 -14.45
CA ALA A 14 70.83 14.28 -14.67
C ALA A 14 70.51 15.67 -15.25
N SER A 15 70.44 15.74 -16.57
CA SER A 15 69.88 16.86 -17.33
C SER A 15 68.34 16.84 -17.29
N ALA A 16 67.76 17.87 -16.67
CA ALA A 16 66.46 18.39 -17.06
C ALA A 16 66.58 18.96 -18.48
N LEU A 17 65.71 18.56 -19.40
CA LEU A 17 65.61 19.18 -20.72
C LEU A 17 64.15 19.53 -21.02
N VAL A 18 63.92 20.82 -20.91
CA VAL A 18 62.84 21.59 -21.52
C VAL A 18 62.74 21.21 -22.99
N PHE A 19 61.56 20.77 -23.42
CA PHE A 19 61.18 20.78 -24.83
C PHE A 19 60.02 21.74 -25.04
N THR A 20 60.24 22.59 -26.03
CA THR A 20 59.45 23.70 -26.50
C THR A 20 58.06 23.28 -26.98
N SER A 21 57.09 24.09 -26.59
CA SER A 21 55.67 24.04 -26.94
C SER A 21 55.40 24.06 -28.44
N PHE A 22 54.67 23.06 -28.91
CA PHE A 22 53.65 23.22 -29.95
C PHE A 22 52.29 22.99 -29.28
N PRO A 23 51.26 23.85 -29.51
CA PRO A 23 49.96 23.65 -28.92
C PRO A 23 49.30 22.45 -29.58
N ALA A 24 49.13 21.36 -28.82
CA ALA A 24 48.09 20.39 -29.14
C ALA A 24 46.76 21.13 -29.03
N LEU A 25 46.09 21.31 -30.17
CA LEU A 25 44.67 21.65 -30.23
C LEU A 25 43.90 20.52 -29.53
N THR A 26 43.79 20.60 -28.21
CA THR A 26 42.70 19.99 -27.48
C THR A 26 41.44 20.74 -27.90
N PHE A 27 40.66 20.14 -28.79
CA PHE A 27 39.23 20.43 -28.83
C PHE A 27 38.66 19.96 -27.49
N ALA A 28 38.68 20.85 -26.50
CA ALA A 28 37.72 20.76 -25.42
C ALA A 28 36.36 20.90 -26.12
N ALA A 29 35.64 19.80 -26.27
CA ALA A 29 34.22 19.87 -26.57
C ALA A 29 33.61 20.59 -25.37
N GLU A 30 33.35 21.87 -25.53
CA GLU A 30 32.65 22.68 -24.54
C GLU A 30 31.24 22.08 -24.46
N GLU A 31 31.02 21.21 -23.46
CA GLU A 31 29.73 20.60 -23.22
C GLU A 31 28.73 21.73 -22.99
N VAL A 32 27.74 21.82 -23.89
CA VAL A 32 26.71 22.86 -23.83
C VAL A 32 25.84 22.57 -22.61
N ILE A 33 26.20 23.18 -21.48
CA ILE A 33 25.40 23.14 -20.26
C ILE A 33 24.04 23.80 -20.57
N PRO A 34 22.90 23.09 -20.38
CA PRO A 34 21.58 23.64 -20.69
C PRO A 34 21.35 24.98 -19.98
N SER A 35 20.80 25.96 -20.70
CA SER A 35 20.54 27.31 -20.19
C SER A 35 19.52 27.36 -19.05
N THR A 36 18.84 26.24 -18.76
CA THR A 36 17.79 26.07 -17.76
C THR A 36 18.28 25.64 -16.38
N MET A 37 19.58 25.30 -16.20
CA MET A 37 20.12 24.85 -14.91
C MET A 37 20.45 26.02 -13.97
N THR A 38 20.20 25.84 -12.67
CA THR A 38 20.60 26.80 -11.64
C THR A 38 22.12 26.90 -11.52
N GLN A 39 22.64 28.02 -11.01
CA GLN A 39 24.09 28.21 -10.84
C GLN A 39 24.73 27.13 -9.93
N ALA A 40 23.99 26.68 -8.91
CA ALA A 40 24.42 25.61 -8.01
C ALA A 40 24.52 24.25 -8.74
N GLU A 41 23.55 23.93 -9.60
CA GLU A 41 23.59 22.70 -10.40
C GLU A 41 24.73 22.73 -11.43
N LYS A 42 25.03 23.87 -12.04
CA LYS A 42 26.19 23.99 -12.96
C LYS A 42 27.51 23.72 -12.25
N ILE A 43 27.67 24.19 -11.01
CA ILE A 43 28.84 23.90 -10.18
C ILE A 43 28.88 22.41 -9.80
N ALA A 44 27.74 21.82 -9.44
CA ALA A 44 27.66 20.41 -9.05
C ALA A 44 27.93 19.44 -10.21
N VAL A 45 27.50 19.75 -11.44
CA VAL A 45 27.82 18.95 -12.63
C VAL A 45 29.31 18.97 -12.91
N THR A 46 29.93 20.15 -12.83
CA THR A 46 31.37 20.32 -13.12
C THR A 46 32.26 19.71 -12.05
N SER A 47 31.78 19.54 -10.81
CA SER A 47 32.51 18.88 -9.73
C SER A 47 32.29 17.37 -9.63
N ALA A 48 31.32 16.80 -10.36
CA ALA A 48 31.05 15.37 -10.37
C ALA A 48 32.24 14.58 -10.94
N LYS A 49 32.55 13.41 -10.36
CA LYS A 49 33.66 12.56 -10.85
C LYS A 49 33.29 11.83 -12.14
N ILE A 50 32.05 11.35 -12.21
CA ILE A 50 31.49 10.66 -13.37
C ILE A 50 30.79 11.69 -14.25
N GLN A 51 31.27 11.82 -15.48
CA GLN A 51 30.69 12.72 -16.48
C GLN A 51 29.61 12.02 -17.30
N LYS A 52 28.85 12.79 -18.08
CA LYS A 52 27.68 12.33 -18.84
C LYS A 52 27.96 11.08 -19.68
N ASP A 53 29.00 11.10 -20.50
CA ASP A 53 29.33 9.99 -21.41
C ASP A 53 29.78 8.73 -20.65
N GLU A 54 30.51 8.90 -19.55
CA GLU A 54 30.89 7.80 -18.67
C GLU A 54 29.67 7.18 -17.99
N ALA A 55 28.69 8.00 -17.56
CA ALA A 55 27.43 7.51 -17.00
C ALA A 55 26.62 6.69 -18.03
N ILE A 56 26.64 7.07 -19.31
CA ILE A 56 26.01 6.30 -20.39
C ILE A 56 26.65 4.91 -20.52
N GLU A 57 27.98 4.84 -20.50
CA GLU A 57 28.69 3.56 -20.63
C GLU A 57 28.53 2.67 -19.39
N LEU A 58 28.53 3.26 -18.19
CA LEU A 58 28.22 2.55 -16.94
C LEU A 58 26.80 1.99 -16.95
N ALA A 59 25.81 2.76 -17.41
CA ALA A 59 24.43 2.29 -17.52
C ALA A 59 24.32 1.06 -18.45
N LYS A 60 24.95 1.08 -19.62
CA LYS A 60 24.99 -0.07 -20.56
C LYS A 60 25.76 -1.28 -20.01
N LYS A 61 26.74 -1.05 -19.14
CA LYS A 61 27.46 -2.13 -18.45
C LYS A 61 26.57 -2.86 -17.45
N TYR A 62 25.80 -2.11 -16.66
CA TYR A 62 24.94 -2.69 -15.62
C TYR A 62 23.66 -3.28 -16.20
N VAL A 63 23.05 -2.60 -17.17
CA VAL A 63 21.73 -2.91 -17.73
C VAL A 63 21.84 -3.21 -19.22
N THR A 64 21.24 -4.31 -19.66
CA THR A 64 21.14 -4.63 -21.09
C THR A 64 20.11 -3.70 -21.74
N ILE A 65 20.56 -2.86 -22.67
CA ILE A 65 19.70 -1.97 -23.47
C ILE A 65 19.54 -2.57 -24.87
N PRO A 66 18.33 -2.96 -25.30
CA PRO A 66 18.11 -3.49 -26.65
C PRO A 66 18.36 -2.43 -27.74
N ASP A 67 18.80 -2.87 -28.93
CA ASP A 67 19.25 -1.98 -30.03
C ASP A 67 18.14 -1.08 -30.60
N ASP A 68 16.87 -1.48 -30.45
CA ASP A 68 15.69 -0.74 -30.90
C ASP A 68 15.28 0.39 -29.94
N TYR A 69 15.85 0.43 -28.73
CA TYR A 69 15.63 1.50 -27.76
C TYR A 69 16.54 2.69 -28.05
N LYS A 70 15.95 3.88 -28.14
CA LYS A 70 16.71 5.12 -28.37
C LYS A 70 16.90 5.87 -27.07
N LEU A 71 18.12 6.35 -26.82
CA LEU A 71 18.41 7.25 -25.71
C LEU A 71 17.63 8.56 -25.94
N ASN A 72 16.69 8.84 -25.05
CA ASN A 72 15.78 9.98 -25.16
C ASN A 72 16.22 11.15 -24.28
N SER A 73 16.73 10.90 -23.06
CA SER A 73 17.27 11.96 -22.21
C SER A 73 18.37 11.47 -21.27
N VAL A 74 19.23 12.41 -20.86
CA VAL A 74 20.25 12.25 -19.82
C VAL A 74 20.22 13.51 -18.96
N ASN A 75 19.82 13.38 -17.70
CA ASN A 75 19.59 14.50 -16.80
C ASN A 75 20.46 14.34 -15.55
N PHE A 76 21.13 15.42 -15.16
CA PHE A 76 21.86 15.48 -13.89
C PHE A 76 20.97 16.04 -12.78
N SER A 77 21.10 15.50 -11.58
CA SER A 77 20.54 16.07 -10.35
C SER A 77 21.63 16.10 -9.29
N SER A 78 21.76 17.23 -8.58
CA SER A 78 22.67 17.37 -7.43
C SER A 78 22.05 16.90 -6.11
N ASN A 79 20.77 16.48 -6.12
CA ASN A 79 19.97 16.20 -4.95
C ASN A 79 19.04 15.00 -5.17
N TRP A 80 19.54 13.97 -5.85
CA TRP A 80 18.80 12.75 -6.10
C TRP A 80 18.67 11.93 -4.80
N GLY A 81 17.44 11.56 -4.47
CA GLY A 81 17.15 10.72 -3.30
C GLY A 81 17.48 11.38 -1.97
N TYR A 82 17.53 10.56 -0.92
CA TYR A 82 17.88 11.01 0.43
C TYR A 82 18.84 10.05 1.12
N PRO A 83 19.90 10.57 1.77
CA PRO A 83 20.53 11.88 1.57
C PRO A 83 20.78 12.21 0.10
N ASN A 84 20.79 13.52 -0.18
CA ASN A 84 21.00 14.08 -1.52
C ASN A 84 22.28 13.53 -2.16
N ARG A 85 22.14 12.91 -3.34
CA ARG A 85 23.27 12.45 -4.16
C ARG A 85 23.34 13.21 -5.47
N ALA A 86 24.55 13.44 -5.94
CA ALA A 86 24.76 13.80 -7.33
C ALA A 86 24.53 12.55 -8.19
N ALA A 87 23.64 12.61 -9.18
CA ALA A 87 23.30 11.45 -10.00
C ALA A 87 22.94 11.82 -11.44
N TRP A 88 23.23 10.89 -12.35
CA TRP A 88 22.81 10.94 -13.76
C TRP A 88 21.63 10.00 -13.96
N SER A 89 20.49 10.53 -14.41
CA SER A 89 19.31 9.76 -14.79
C SER A 89 19.20 9.70 -16.31
N LEU A 90 19.24 8.48 -16.84
CA LEU A 90 19.24 8.18 -18.27
C LEU A 90 17.94 7.47 -18.63
N TYR A 91 17.30 7.89 -19.72
CA TYR A 91 16.02 7.35 -20.16
C TYR A 91 16.09 6.91 -21.62
N TRP A 92 15.89 5.63 -21.85
CA TRP A 92 15.73 5.02 -23.17
C TRP A 92 14.26 4.68 -23.44
N ARG A 93 13.84 4.81 -24.70
CA ARG A 93 12.45 4.58 -25.10
C ARG A 93 12.39 3.83 -26.42
N LEU A 94 11.46 2.89 -26.49
CA LEU A 94 11.01 2.26 -27.72
C LEU A 94 9.74 2.96 -28.18
N GLU A 95 9.75 3.48 -29.41
CA GLU A 95 8.60 4.16 -30.02
C GLU A 95 8.08 3.39 -31.24
N GLU A 96 6.76 3.25 -31.29
CA GLU A 96 6.05 2.72 -32.45
C GLU A 96 4.77 3.54 -32.65
N ASN A 97 4.50 3.99 -33.88
CA ASN A 97 3.31 4.80 -34.21
C ASN A 97 3.13 6.04 -33.31
N ASN A 98 4.23 6.74 -32.98
CA ASN A 98 4.28 7.89 -32.07
C ASN A 98 3.79 7.60 -30.63
N GLN A 99 3.77 6.33 -30.21
CA GLN A 99 3.47 5.92 -28.84
C GLN A 99 4.69 5.23 -28.22
N THR A 100 4.99 5.52 -26.96
CA THR A 100 5.98 4.72 -26.21
C THR A 100 5.40 3.35 -25.95
N LYS A 101 6.08 2.33 -26.46
CA LYS A 101 5.79 0.92 -26.21
C LYS A 101 6.57 0.39 -25.03
N ALA A 102 7.76 0.95 -24.77
CA ALA A 102 8.62 0.54 -23.68
C ALA A 102 9.57 1.65 -23.27
N HIS A 103 10.08 1.55 -22.04
CA HIS A 103 11.14 2.40 -21.55
C HIS A 103 12.10 1.66 -20.62
N ILE A 104 13.32 2.17 -20.54
CA ILE A 104 14.32 1.79 -19.54
C ILE A 104 14.86 3.09 -18.94
N SER A 105 14.71 3.25 -17.63
CA SER A 105 15.25 4.34 -16.84
C SER A 105 16.36 3.81 -15.95
N VAL A 106 17.55 4.42 -16.02
CA VAL A 106 18.72 4.03 -15.23
C VAL A 106 19.27 5.26 -14.53
N THR A 107 19.53 5.15 -13.23
CA THR A 107 20.21 6.20 -12.47
C THR A 107 21.57 5.72 -11.97
N ILE A 108 22.61 6.49 -12.27
CA ILE A 108 24.00 6.24 -11.86
C ILE A 108 24.45 7.32 -10.88
N ASP A 109 25.11 6.93 -9.80
CA ASP A 109 25.75 7.86 -8.87
C ASP A 109 26.89 8.62 -9.58
N ALA A 110 26.86 9.95 -9.54
CA ALA A 110 27.79 10.80 -10.28
C ALA A 110 29.18 10.91 -9.62
N ASN A 111 29.39 10.31 -8.45
CA ASN A 111 30.67 10.30 -7.74
C ASN A 111 31.27 8.90 -7.65
N GLU A 112 30.44 7.89 -7.40
CA GLU A 112 30.87 6.51 -7.18
C GLU A 112 30.72 5.63 -8.43
N GLY A 113 29.91 6.06 -9.42
CA GLY A 113 29.69 5.29 -10.65
C GLY A 113 28.87 4.01 -10.44
N ILE A 114 28.15 3.93 -9.33
CA ILE A 114 27.33 2.78 -8.94
C ILE A 114 25.88 2.91 -9.47
N LEU A 115 25.20 1.78 -9.68
CA LEU A 115 23.79 1.77 -10.08
C LEU A 115 22.89 2.10 -8.88
N LEU A 116 22.18 3.23 -8.94
CA LEU A 116 21.23 3.62 -7.89
C LEU A 116 19.82 3.13 -8.17
N SER A 117 19.39 3.12 -9.44
CA SER A 117 18.04 2.71 -9.82
C SER A 117 18.00 2.14 -11.23
N LEU A 118 17.14 1.14 -11.43
CA LEU A 118 16.65 0.67 -12.73
C LEU A 118 15.12 0.60 -12.66
N ASP A 119 14.46 1.13 -13.67
CA ASP A 119 13.05 0.87 -13.94
C ASP A 119 12.90 0.53 -15.43
N SER A 120 12.43 -0.67 -15.72
CA SER A 120 12.21 -1.16 -17.08
C SER A 120 10.77 -1.63 -17.23
N TYR A 121 10.10 -1.08 -18.22
CA TYR A 121 8.74 -1.45 -18.57
C TYR A 121 8.63 -1.63 -20.08
N GLN A 122 8.03 -2.74 -20.49
CA GLN A 122 7.64 -2.98 -21.86
C GLN A 122 6.18 -3.41 -21.87
N TYR A 123 5.37 -2.69 -22.64
CA TYR A 123 4.02 -3.14 -22.94
C TYR A 123 4.11 -4.45 -23.73
N LYS A 124 3.70 -5.55 -23.09
CA LYS A 124 3.53 -6.85 -23.72
C LYS A 124 2.04 -7.08 -23.87
N GLU A 125 1.56 -7.35 -25.09
CA GLU A 125 0.15 -7.73 -25.32
C GLU A 125 -0.24 -8.96 -24.48
N SER A 126 0.73 -9.85 -24.26
CA SER A 126 0.62 -11.01 -23.38
C SER A 126 1.72 -10.97 -22.30
N PRO A 127 1.47 -10.34 -21.13
CA PRO A 127 2.41 -10.35 -20.02
C PRO A 127 2.52 -11.75 -19.40
N SER A 128 3.64 -12.04 -18.74
CA SER A 128 3.84 -13.31 -18.02
C SER A 128 2.89 -13.41 -16.82
N MET A 129 1.83 -14.19 -16.99
CA MET A 129 0.78 -14.44 -16.01
C MET A 129 1.04 -15.75 -15.26
N TYR A 130 0.32 -16.00 -14.16
CA TYR A 130 0.43 -17.27 -13.45
C TYR A 130 -0.19 -18.43 -14.24
N PRO A 131 0.44 -19.63 -14.27
CA PRO A 131 1.77 -19.92 -13.73
C PRO A 131 2.88 -19.28 -14.58
N ALA A 132 3.83 -18.63 -13.91
CA ALA A 132 4.96 -17.96 -14.54
C ALA A 132 5.97 -18.99 -15.11
N LYS A 133 6.81 -18.54 -16.06
CA LYS A 133 7.87 -19.38 -16.65
C LYS A 133 8.99 -19.68 -15.66
N VAL A 134 9.31 -18.71 -14.81
CA VAL A 134 10.25 -18.88 -13.69
C VAL A 134 9.48 -18.99 -12.38
N SER A 135 9.92 -19.91 -11.53
CA SER A 135 9.46 -20.03 -10.15
C SER A 135 10.02 -18.92 -9.26
N LEU A 136 9.47 -18.76 -8.05
CA LEU A 136 10.01 -17.84 -7.04
C LEU A 136 11.48 -18.13 -6.71
N GLU A 137 11.85 -19.41 -6.63
CA GLU A 137 13.23 -19.85 -6.33
C GLU A 137 14.19 -19.52 -7.47
N GLU A 138 13.77 -19.72 -8.72
CA GLU A 138 14.56 -19.34 -9.91
C GLU A 138 14.67 -17.82 -10.03
N ALA A 139 13.58 -17.09 -9.82
CA ALA A 139 13.58 -15.64 -9.79
C ALA A 139 14.51 -15.08 -8.70
N LYS A 140 14.57 -15.73 -7.54
CA LYS A 140 15.52 -15.35 -6.48
C LYS A 140 16.97 -15.56 -6.92
N LYS A 141 17.28 -16.68 -7.58
CA LYS A 141 18.62 -16.93 -8.13
C LYS A 141 19.01 -15.87 -9.15
N ILE A 142 18.09 -15.48 -10.04
CA ILE A 142 18.30 -14.39 -11.02
C ILE A 142 18.60 -13.07 -10.29
N ALA A 143 17.83 -12.74 -9.25
CA ALA A 143 18.06 -11.54 -8.45
C ALA A 143 19.43 -11.57 -7.74
N ASP A 144 19.80 -12.70 -7.12
CA ASP A 144 21.10 -12.87 -6.47
C ASP A 144 22.25 -12.71 -7.49
N GLU A 145 22.16 -13.33 -8.66
CA GLU A 145 23.15 -13.20 -9.74
C GLU A 145 23.25 -11.76 -10.25
N TYR A 146 22.12 -11.05 -10.37
CA TYR A 146 22.09 -9.64 -10.77
C TYR A 146 22.78 -8.74 -9.74
N VAL A 147 22.50 -8.91 -8.45
CA VAL A 147 23.19 -8.16 -7.38
C VAL A 147 24.67 -8.47 -7.39
N LYS A 148 25.07 -9.74 -7.53
CA LYS A 148 26.48 -10.15 -7.62
C LYS A 148 27.21 -9.51 -8.80
N LYS A 149 26.54 -9.36 -9.96
CA LYS A 149 27.10 -8.72 -11.16
C LYS A 149 27.44 -7.25 -10.90
N ILE A 150 26.55 -6.52 -10.22
CA ILE A 150 26.70 -5.07 -10.02
C ILE A 150 27.55 -4.77 -8.77
N TYR A 151 27.38 -5.58 -7.72
CA TYR A 151 28.02 -5.42 -6.42
C TYR A 151 28.50 -6.76 -5.85
N PRO A 152 29.69 -7.25 -6.26
CA PRO A 152 30.17 -8.59 -5.89
C PRO A 152 30.23 -8.87 -4.39
N ASP A 153 30.60 -7.87 -3.58
CA ASP A 153 30.80 -8.03 -2.13
C ASP A 153 29.52 -7.74 -1.31
N LEU A 154 28.47 -7.23 -1.96
CA LEU A 154 27.27 -6.75 -1.28
C LEU A 154 26.35 -7.88 -0.84
N LEU A 155 26.32 -9.00 -1.56
CA LEU A 155 25.54 -10.18 -1.16
C LEU A 155 25.96 -10.75 0.20
N ASN A 156 27.20 -10.54 0.63
CA ASN A 156 27.67 -10.96 1.95
C ASN A 156 27.20 -10.02 3.07
N GLN A 157 26.61 -8.87 2.71
CA GLN A 157 26.18 -7.81 3.61
C GLN A 157 24.67 -7.59 3.54
N VAL A 158 23.93 -8.44 2.83
CA VAL A 158 22.48 -8.33 2.71
C VAL A 158 21.79 -9.68 2.77
N GLU A 159 20.53 -9.69 3.18
CA GLU A 159 19.69 -10.89 3.13
C GLU A 159 18.26 -10.54 2.73
N VAL A 160 17.54 -11.50 2.12
CA VAL A 160 16.08 -11.37 1.95
C VAL A 160 15.42 -11.97 3.18
N ASP A 161 14.46 -11.25 3.77
CA ASP A 161 13.67 -11.75 4.90
C ASP A 161 13.05 -13.12 4.57
N PRO A 162 13.39 -14.21 5.29
CA PRO A 162 12.82 -15.53 5.07
C PRO A 162 11.29 -15.55 5.16
N ASN A 163 10.70 -14.70 6.02
CA ASN A 163 9.25 -14.60 6.16
C ASN A 163 8.59 -14.01 4.92
N PHE A 164 9.28 -13.10 4.22
CA PHE A 164 8.81 -12.58 2.93
C PHE A 164 8.71 -13.72 1.91
N LEU A 165 9.77 -14.53 1.79
CA LEU A 165 9.81 -15.66 0.85
C LEU A 165 8.74 -16.72 1.17
N ALA A 166 8.58 -17.07 2.44
CA ALA A 166 7.60 -18.08 2.87
C ALA A 166 6.13 -17.67 2.63
N ASN A 167 5.86 -16.37 2.52
CA ASN A 167 4.51 -15.83 2.40
C ASN A 167 4.20 -15.22 1.02
N TYR A 168 5.17 -15.18 0.11
CA TYR A 168 4.96 -14.61 -1.22
C TYR A 168 3.89 -15.39 -1.98
N GLN A 169 2.88 -14.68 -2.50
CA GLN A 169 1.80 -15.24 -3.31
C GLN A 169 1.62 -14.39 -4.58
N PRO A 170 1.90 -14.94 -5.78
CA PRO A 170 1.74 -14.19 -7.02
C PRO A 170 0.26 -13.95 -7.35
N PRO A 171 -0.12 -12.93 -8.12
CA PRO A 171 -1.50 -12.80 -8.58
C PRO A 171 -1.85 -13.94 -9.54
N LEU A 172 -3.01 -14.59 -9.37
CA LEU A 172 -3.54 -15.56 -10.35
C LEU A 172 -4.22 -14.88 -11.54
N ASN A 173 -4.46 -13.57 -11.47
CA ASN A 173 -5.09 -12.78 -12.53
C ASN A 173 -4.33 -11.46 -12.70
N GLY A 174 -3.19 -11.53 -13.38
CA GLY A 174 -2.35 -10.38 -13.64
C GLY A 174 -0.91 -10.81 -13.93
N PRO A 175 -0.05 -9.87 -14.34
CA PRO A 175 1.38 -10.14 -14.50
C PRO A 175 2.02 -10.56 -13.17
N VAL A 176 2.92 -11.53 -13.23
CA VAL A 176 3.67 -12.02 -12.07
C VAL A 176 4.97 -11.22 -11.93
N TYR A 177 5.21 -10.68 -10.74
CA TYR A 177 6.44 -9.99 -10.37
C TYR A 177 6.96 -10.48 -9.02
N TYR A 178 8.14 -11.08 -9.01
CA TYR A 178 8.86 -11.48 -7.81
C TYR A 178 9.70 -10.30 -7.32
N SER A 179 9.43 -9.84 -6.11
CA SER A 179 10.08 -8.66 -5.53
C SER A 179 10.96 -9.11 -4.38
N PHE A 180 12.25 -8.80 -4.40
CA PHE A 180 13.20 -9.25 -3.38
C PHE A 180 13.77 -8.04 -2.64
N PRO A 181 13.24 -7.72 -1.44
CA PRO A 181 13.84 -6.73 -0.56
C PRO A 181 15.01 -7.36 0.20
N TYR A 182 16.22 -6.96 -0.14
CA TYR A 182 17.45 -7.32 0.54
C TYR A 182 17.73 -6.28 1.64
N ARG A 183 17.61 -6.66 2.91
CA ARG A 183 17.95 -5.80 4.06
C ARG A 183 19.45 -5.85 4.34
N ARG A 184 20.05 -4.72 4.71
CA ARG A 184 21.47 -4.65 5.08
C ARG A 184 21.73 -5.44 6.37
N MET A 185 22.86 -6.13 6.45
CA MET A 185 23.33 -6.87 7.60
C MET A 185 24.60 -6.21 8.15
N VAL A 186 24.61 -5.89 9.43
CA VAL A 186 25.75 -5.30 10.14
C VAL A 186 26.04 -6.16 11.35
N ASN A 187 27.22 -6.77 11.41
CA ASN A 187 27.60 -7.72 12.46
C ASN A 187 26.58 -8.88 12.65
N GLY A 188 25.94 -9.32 11.57
CA GLY A 188 24.89 -10.35 11.61
C GLY A 188 23.51 -9.87 12.07
N ILE A 189 23.34 -8.57 12.33
CA ILE A 189 22.07 -7.94 12.75
C ILE A 189 21.47 -7.17 11.57
N PRO A 190 20.17 -7.34 11.27
CA PRO A 190 19.52 -6.63 10.17
C PRO A 190 19.33 -5.15 10.47
N PHE A 191 19.61 -4.33 9.46
CA PHE A 191 19.36 -2.88 9.42
C PHE A 191 18.40 -2.59 8.27
N SER A 192 17.11 -2.43 8.57
CA SER A 192 16.06 -2.40 7.55
C SER A 192 15.80 -1.02 6.92
N ASP A 193 16.36 0.06 7.49
CA ASP A 193 16.20 1.40 6.92
C ASP A 193 16.98 1.57 5.60
N GLN A 194 17.92 0.65 5.35
CA GLN A 194 18.66 0.53 4.11
C GLN A 194 18.49 -0.86 3.53
N SER A 195 18.06 -0.90 2.27
CA SER A 195 17.78 -2.09 1.52
C SER A 195 18.15 -1.92 0.05
N ILE A 196 18.29 -3.06 -0.61
CA ILE A 196 18.28 -3.15 -2.05
C ILE A 196 16.97 -3.81 -2.42
N TYR A 197 16.31 -3.31 -3.45
CA TYR A 197 15.11 -3.92 -3.98
C TYR A 197 15.41 -4.43 -5.38
N VAL A 198 15.10 -5.69 -5.67
CA VAL A 198 15.22 -6.27 -7.01
C VAL A 198 13.90 -6.90 -7.41
N GLN A 199 13.37 -6.53 -8.56
CA GLN A 199 12.16 -7.14 -9.12
C GLN A 199 12.49 -7.96 -10.36
N VAL A 200 12.00 -9.20 -10.38
CA VAL A 200 12.10 -10.13 -11.51
C VAL A 200 10.69 -10.48 -11.97
N ASN A 201 10.38 -10.28 -13.24
CA ASN A 201 9.07 -10.63 -13.79
C ASN A 201 8.94 -12.15 -14.03
N GLY A 202 7.73 -12.61 -14.36
CA GLY A 202 7.46 -14.04 -14.61
C GLY A 202 8.18 -14.63 -15.82
N ASP A 203 8.83 -13.83 -16.67
CA ASP A 203 9.70 -14.27 -17.77
C ASP A 203 11.17 -14.44 -17.34
N GLY A 204 11.53 -14.03 -16.13
CA GLY A 204 12.92 -14.07 -15.63
C GLY A 204 13.73 -12.81 -15.92
N GLU A 205 13.10 -11.71 -16.34
CA GLU A 205 13.79 -10.44 -16.61
C GLU A 205 13.80 -9.57 -15.35
N VAL A 206 14.95 -8.95 -15.04
CA VAL A 206 15.04 -7.92 -13.99
C VAL A 206 14.39 -6.63 -14.50
N THR A 207 13.26 -6.26 -13.91
CA THR A 207 12.47 -5.08 -14.32
C THR A 207 12.67 -3.87 -13.42
N ASN A 208 13.09 -4.09 -12.17
CA ASN A 208 13.32 -3.00 -11.23
C ASN A 208 14.53 -3.29 -10.34
N PHE A 209 15.31 -2.26 -10.06
CA PHE A 209 16.37 -2.27 -9.06
C PHE A 209 16.36 -0.94 -8.32
N ASN A 210 16.49 -0.96 -6.99
CA ASN A 210 16.68 0.25 -6.20
C ASN A 210 17.75 0.01 -5.14
N TYR A 211 18.66 0.98 -4.98
CA TYR A 211 19.70 0.99 -3.96
C TYR A 211 19.54 2.26 -3.12
N ASN A 212 19.31 2.11 -1.82
CA ASN A 212 19.09 3.24 -0.91
C ASN A 212 20.11 3.32 0.24
N PHE A 213 21.20 2.57 0.19
CA PHE A 213 22.22 2.66 1.24
C PHE A 213 22.85 4.02 1.14
N THR A 214 22.88 4.76 2.25
CA THR A 214 23.06 6.20 2.23
C THR A 214 23.66 6.76 3.52
N GLY A 215 24.53 7.78 3.39
CA GLY A 215 25.09 8.55 4.50
C GLY A 215 25.99 7.75 5.45
N ASP A 216 26.66 8.48 6.33
CA ASP A 216 27.43 7.88 7.42
C ASP A 216 26.47 7.47 8.54
N ILE A 217 26.61 6.21 8.97
CA ILE A 217 25.83 5.64 10.07
C ILE A 217 26.78 5.14 11.13
N GLU A 218 26.63 5.66 12.33
CA GLU A 218 27.28 5.15 13.53
C GLU A 218 26.37 4.10 14.15
N PHE A 219 26.83 2.85 14.15
CA PHE A 219 26.09 1.74 14.74
C PHE A 219 26.41 1.62 16.22
N GLU A 220 25.36 1.53 17.03
CA GLU A 220 25.51 1.19 18.44
C GLU A 220 26.20 -0.18 18.59
N ASP A 221 27.08 -0.26 19.59
CA ASP A 221 27.82 -1.49 19.87
C ASP A 221 26.87 -2.66 20.23
N ALA A 222 27.17 -3.85 19.73
CA ALA A 222 26.39 -5.07 19.93
C ALA A 222 27.15 -6.14 20.77
N ASP A 223 28.01 -5.70 21.68
CA ASP A 223 28.74 -6.54 22.64
C ASP A 223 27.85 -7.15 23.73
N GLN A 224 26.88 -6.38 24.20
CA GLN A 224 25.98 -6.73 25.28
C GLN A 224 24.56 -6.27 24.98
N TYR A 225 23.64 -7.23 24.87
CA TYR A 225 22.21 -7.01 24.72
C TYR A 225 21.45 -8.20 25.35
N LEU A 226 20.19 -7.97 25.70
CA LEU A 226 19.28 -8.97 26.26
C LEU A 226 19.11 -10.15 25.31
N THR A 227 18.84 -11.35 25.82
CA THR A 227 18.39 -12.44 24.95
C THR A 227 17.00 -12.14 24.38
N ALA A 228 16.59 -12.87 23.33
CA ALA A 228 15.25 -12.72 22.77
C ALA A 228 14.16 -13.04 23.81
N GLU A 229 14.41 -14.00 24.70
CA GLU A 229 13.51 -14.37 25.79
C GLU A 229 13.41 -13.27 26.85
N GLU A 230 14.54 -12.69 27.25
CA GLU A 230 14.59 -11.56 28.21
C GLU A 230 13.89 -10.32 27.63
N ALA A 231 14.15 -9.98 26.37
CA ALA A 231 13.48 -8.89 25.68
C ALA A 231 11.97 -9.13 25.55
N LYS A 232 11.54 -10.38 25.27
CA LYS A 232 10.12 -10.74 25.20
C LYS A 232 9.44 -10.66 26.57
N ALA A 233 10.13 -11.03 27.65
CA ALA A 233 9.62 -10.85 29.01
C ALA A 233 9.45 -9.36 29.34
N LYS A 234 10.46 -8.53 29.03
CA LYS A 234 10.40 -7.06 29.20
C LYS A 234 9.29 -6.41 28.36
N PHE A 235 9.08 -6.91 27.15
CA PHE A 235 7.96 -6.51 26.30
C PHE A 235 6.63 -6.83 26.96
N ALA A 236 6.44 -8.07 27.42
CA ALA A 236 5.20 -8.49 28.07
C ALA A 236 4.92 -7.71 29.37
N GLU A 237 5.95 -7.40 30.18
CA GLU A 237 5.83 -6.59 31.40
C GLU A 237 5.31 -5.17 31.11
N GLN A 238 5.75 -4.59 29.99
CA GLN A 238 5.37 -3.25 29.57
C GLN A 238 4.10 -3.25 28.73
N PHE A 239 3.66 -4.39 28.17
CA PHE A 239 2.56 -4.48 27.21
C PHE A 239 1.18 -4.09 27.78
N ASN A 240 0.73 -2.88 27.43
CA ASN A 240 -0.61 -2.40 27.74
C ASN A 240 -1.55 -2.41 26.53
N ILE A 241 -2.82 -2.66 26.84
CA ILE A 241 -3.93 -2.67 25.90
C ILE A 241 -5.10 -1.89 26.47
N ASN A 242 -5.92 -1.37 25.57
CA ASN A 242 -7.13 -0.61 25.90
C ASN A 242 -8.24 -0.97 24.93
N LEU A 243 -9.47 -0.73 25.37
CA LEU A 243 -10.63 -0.87 24.51
C LEU A 243 -10.66 0.25 23.47
N SER A 244 -11.08 -0.09 22.26
CA SER A 244 -11.43 0.87 21.22
C SER A 244 -12.58 0.33 20.39
N PHE A 245 -13.46 1.21 19.95
CA PHE A 245 -14.43 0.87 18.93
C PHE A 245 -13.78 0.97 17.55
N ILE A 246 -13.80 -0.16 16.83
CA ILE A 246 -13.21 -0.33 15.52
C ILE A 246 -14.31 -0.42 14.47
N LEU A 247 -14.29 0.51 13.51
CA LEU A 247 -15.06 0.40 12.29
C LEU A 247 -14.16 -0.17 11.17
N PRO A 248 -14.43 -1.38 10.65
CA PRO A 248 -13.66 -1.92 9.54
C PRO A 248 -13.69 -0.98 8.33
N TYR A 249 -12.57 -0.91 7.60
CA TYR A 249 -12.30 0.11 6.60
C TYR A 249 -13.37 0.21 5.51
N ARG A 250 -13.94 -0.93 5.13
CA ARG A 250 -14.95 -1.03 4.06
C ARG A 250 -16.39 -0.90 4.55
N GLN A 251 -16.61 -0.84 5.86
CA GLN A 251 -17.93 -0.66 6.45
C GLN A 251 -18.27 0.83 6.68
N TYR A 252 -17.45 1.74 6.17
CA TYR A 252 -17.61 3.18 6.36
C TYR A 252 -18.82 3.80 5.63
N LYS A 253 -19.46 3.08 4.70
CA LYS A 253 -20.66 3.57 3.99
C LYS A 253 -21.92 2.89 4.54
N GLY A 254 -22.72 3.62 5.31
CA GLY A 254 -24.04 3.16 5.82
C GLY A 254 -23.98 2.51 7.22
N ASN A 255 -24.91 1.59 7.50
CA ASN A 255 -25.07 0.87 8.78
C ASN A 255 -23.92 -0.14 9.05
N GLY A 256 -22.67 0.30 9.00
CA GLY A 256 -21.51 -0.53 9.33
C GLY A 256 -21.58 -1.11 10.74
N ILE A 257 -21.14 -2.35 10.89
CA ILE A 257 -20.96 -3.04 12.17
C ILE A 257 -19.67 -2.54 12.81
N VAL A 258 -19.82 -1.96 14.00
CA VAL A 258 -18.69 -1.60 14.85
C VAL A 258 -18.36 -2.77 15.77
N TYR A 259 -17.07 -3.02 15.94
CA TYR A 259 -16.57 -4.01 16.89
C TYR A 259 -15.93 -3.32 18.08
N LEU A 260 -16.22 -3.83 19.28
CA LEU A 260 -15.42 -3.48 20.45
C LEU A 260 -14.15 -4.35 20.41
N ALA A 261 -12.97 -3.73 20.45
CA ALA A 261 -11.70 -4.41 20.28
C ALA A 261 -10.72 -4.04 21.38
N TYR A 262 -9.82 -4.96 21.71
CA TYR A 262 -8.58 -4.62 22.39
C TYR A 262 -7.56 -4.14 21.36
N THR A 263 -6.88 -3.04 21.67
CA THR A 263 -5.83 -2.44 20.85
C THR A 263 -4.64 -2.08 21.73
N SER A 264 -3.43 -2.14 21.18
CA SER A 264 -2.24 -1.63 21.86
C SER A 264 -1.93 -0.23 21.36
N LEU A 265 -1.55 0.65 22.29
CA LEU A 265 -1.10 2.03 22.02
C LEU A 265 0.41 2.19 22.18
N GLU A 266 1.14 1.08 22.28
CA GLU A 266 2.54 1.11 22.67
C GLU A 266 3.51 1.14 21.50
N PRO A 267 4.75 1.65 21.73
CA PRO A 267 5.79 1.60 20.73
C PRO A 267 6.13 0.17 20.38
N GLN A 268 6.45 -0.04 19.10
CA GLN A 268 6.82 -1.35 18.60
C GLN A 268 8.29 -1.72 18.90
N TYR A 269 9.03 -0.90 19.66
CA TYR A 269 10.45 -1.07 19.86
C TYR A 269 10.83 -1.14 21.33
N ILE A 270 11.78 -1.99 21.67
CA ILE A 270 12.43 -2.08 22.98
C ILE A 270 13.92 -1.91 22.81
N ASN A 271 14.54 -1.11 23.67
CA ASN A 271 15.99 -0.96 23.70
C ASN A 271 16.63 -2.32 24.02
N ALA A 272 17.53 -2.79 23.16
CA ALA A 272 18.08 -4.14 23.29
C ALA A 272 19.02 -4.30 24.49
N LYS A 273 19.58 -3.22 25.03
CA LYS A 273 20.49 -3.25 26.19
C LYS A 273 19.73 -3.14 27.51
N THR A 274 18.75 -2.25 27.59
CA THR A 274 18.04 -1.95 28.84
C THR A 274 16.73 -2.73 29.00
N GLY A 275 16.12 -3.17 27.90
CA GLY A 275 14.78 -3.75 27.92
C GLY A 275 13.66 -2.73 28.11
N GLU A 276 13.98 -1.43 28.16
CA GLU A 276 12.99 -0.37 28.28
C GLU A 276 12.35 -0.06 26.92
N THR A 277 11.09 0.37 26.95
CA THR A 277 10.37 0.85 25.78
C THR A 277 11.15 1.95 25.06
N PHE A 278 11.38 1.77 23.76
CA PHE A 278 12.11 2.71 22.92
C PHE A 278 11.14 3.58 22.12
N TYR A 279 11.09 4.87 22.46
CA TYR A 279 10.30 5.86 21.74
C TYR A 279 11.14 6.55 20.67
N LEU A 280 10.63 6.61 19.45
CA LEU A 280 11.29 7.37 18.38
C LEU A 280 11.21 8.87 18.68
N PRO A 281 12.28 9.65 18.43
CA PRO A 281 12.19 11.11 18.43
C PRO A 281 11.05 11.56 17.51
N GLY A 282 10.10 12.33 18.03
CA GLY A 282 8.93 12.77 17.27
C GLY A 282 7.71 11.83 17.30
N GLN A 283 7.82 10.59 17.80
CA GLN A 283 6.63 9.75 18.00
C GLN A 283 5.90 10.06 19.30
N PRO A 284 4.55 10.07 19.30
CA PRO A 284 3.79 10.18 20.52
C PRO A 284 4.12 9.02 21.46
N LYS A 285 4.29 9.31 22.76
CA LYS A 285 4.29 8.25 23.76
C LYS A 285 2.93 7.55 23.80
N ALA A 286 2.92 6.37 24.43
CA ALA A 286 1.68 5.62 24.64
C ALA A 286 0.64 6.52 25.32
N VAL A 287 -0.57 6.57 24.76
CA VAL A 287 -1.64 7.37 25.34
C VAL A 287 -2.22 6.59 26.52
N ASP A 288 -2.10 7.17 27.71
CA ASP A 288 -2.69 6.60 28.92
C ASP A 288 -4.21 6.64 28.82
N ALA A 289 -4.88 5.48 28.92
CA ALA A 289 -6.33 5.38 28.87
C ALA A 289 -7.05 6.18 29.98
N SER A 290 -6.36 6.50 31.08
CA SER A 290 -6.88 7.38 32.12
C SER A 290 -7.14 8.82 31.63
N THR A 291 -6.55 9.20 30.49
CA THR A 291 -6.70 10.51 29.84
C THR A 291 -7.93 10.61 28.94
N PHE A 292 -8.67 9.52 28.72
CA PHE A 292 -9.89 9.50 27.90
C PHE A 292 -11.07 10.16 28.61
N LYS A 293 -10.96 11.48 28.82
CA LYS A 293 -11.98 12.29 29.49
C LYS A 293 -12.59 13.27 28.49
N PRO A 294 -13.93 13.33 28.39
CA PRO A 294 -14.59 14.35 27.62
C PRO A 294 -14.08 15.76 27.94
N ILE A 295 -14.02 16.64 26.95
CA ILE A 295 -13.65 18.05 27.17
C ILE A 295 -14.71 18.83 27.98
N VAL A 296 -15.92 18.28 28.10
CA VAL A 296 -17.02 18.74 28.96
C VAL A 296 -17.85 17.54 29.45
N ASP A 297 -18.41 17.61 30.65
CA ASP A 297 -19.14 16.49 31.26
C ASP A 297 -20.53 16.23 30.64
N GLN A 298 -21.14 17.25 30.03
CA GLN A 298 -22.52 17.23 29.52
C GLN A 298 -22.62 18.02 28.20
N PRO A 299 -23.58 17.69 27.32
CA PRO A 299 -23.78 18.43 26.08
C PRO A 299 -24.09 19.90 26.36
N LEU A 300 -23.45 20.81 25.59
CA LEU A 300 -23.64 22.26 25.73
C LEU A 300 -24.86 22.77 24.97
N ALA A 301 -25.38 21.97 24.04
CA ALA A 301 -26.62 22.21 23.32
C ALA A 301 -27.32 20.88 23.02
N SER A 302 -28.63 20.94 22.79
CA SER A 302 -29.39 19.77 22.31
C SER A 302 -28.85 19.33 20.95
N ALA A 303 -28.84 18.00 20.71
CA ALA A 303 -28.57 17.47 19.38
C ALA A 303 -29.52 18.10 18.34
N PRO A 304 -29.04 18.43 17.14
CA PRO A 304 -29.89 18.95 16.09
C PRO A 304 -31.00 17.94 15.77
N LYS A 305 -32.21 18.45 15.50
CA LYS A 305 -33.30 17.58 15.09
C LYS A 305 -33.12 17.18 13.63
N GLU A 306 -33.29 15.90 13.34
CA GLU A 306 -33.48 15.45 11.96
C GLU A 306 -34.74 16.08 11.37
N GLY A 307 -34.72 16.37 10.07
CA GLY A 307 -35.79 17.12 9.42
C GLY A 307 -35.65 17.18 7.91
N LYS A 308 -36.43 18.07 7.29
CA LYS A 308 -36.26 18.40 5.87
C LYS A 308 -34.97 19.19 5.68
N GLU A 309 -34.39 19.08 4.49
CA GLU A 309 -33.24 19.89 4.10
C GLU A 309 -33.53 21.39 4.23
N LEU A 310 -32.54 22.12 4.73
CA LEU A 310 -32.51 23.56 4.86
C LEU A 310 -32.43 24.21 3.48
N THR A 311 -33.12 25.34 3.34
CA THR A 311 -33.08 26.12 2.10
C THR A 311 -31.74 26.84 1.93
N GLU A 312 -31.41 27.21 0.70
CA GLU A 312 -30.23 28.03 0.39
C GLU A 312 -30.19 29.34 1.20
N GLU A 313 -31.34 30.00 1.41
CA GLU A 313 -31.45 31.20 2.24
C GLU A 313 -31.09 30.93 3.72
N GLN A 314 -31.58 29.83 4.26
CA GLN A 314 -31.27 29.42 5.64
C GLN A 314 -29.78 29.10 5.79
N ILE A 315 -29.21 28.35 4.84
CA ILE A 315 -27.78 27.99 4.85
C ILE A 315 -26.89 29.21 4.68
N THR A 316 -27.26 30.15 3.80
CA THR A 316 -26.52 31.40 3.61
C THR A 316 -26.43 32.17 4.92
N LYS A 317 -27.55 32.30 5.64
CA LYS A 317 -27.57 32.97 6.95
C LYS A 317 -26.71 32.24 7.99
N ILE A 318 -26.78 30.91 8.04
CA ILE A 318 -25.93 30.11 8.93
C ILE A 318 -24.45 30.33 8.60
N ALA A 319 -24.08 30.31 7.32
CA ALA A 319 -22.71 30.50 6.87
C ALA A 319 -22.16 31.89 7.21
N GLU A 320 -22.98 32.95 7.03
CA GLU A 320 -22.64 34.33 7.42
C GLU A 320 -22.48 34.52 8.93
N ASP A 321 -23.24 33.79 9.73
CA ASP A 321 -23.09 33.82 11.19
C ASP A 321 -21.87 33.00 11.65
N LEU A 322 -21.55 31.89 10.99
CA LEU A 322 -20.39 31.05 11.29
C LEU A 322 -19.08 31.76 10.92
N ILE A 323 -18.98 32.39 9.75
CA ILE A 323 -17.73 33.05 9.32
C ILE A 323 -17.31 34.18 10.28
N LYS A 324 -18.28 34.91 10.85
CA LYS A 324 -18.03 35.94 11.88
C LYS A 324 -17.46 35.33 13.17
N LYS A 325 -17.92 34.13 13.56
CA LYS A 325 -17.43 33.41 14.75
C LYS A 325 -15.99 32.92 14.60
N PHE A 326 -15.51 32.72 13.37
CA PHE A 326 -14.09 32.47 13.09
C PHE A 326 -13.23 33.74 13.11
N SER A 327 -13.81 34.91 13.42
CA SER A 327 -13.13 36.21 13.43
C SER A 327 -12.45 36.52 12.10
N VAL A 328 -13.16 36.24 11.01
CA VAL A 328 -12.73 36.51 9.65
C VAL A 328 -13.54 37.69 9.10
N ASP A 329 -12.90 38.85 9.03
CA ASP A 329 -13.48 40.08 8.51
C ASP A 329 -13.18 40.21 7.00
N ASP A 330 -13.96 41.05 6.31
CA ASP A 330 -13.75 41.44 4.89
C ASP A 330 -13.86 40.33 3.82
N LEU A 331 -14.40 39.14 4.15
CA LEU A 331 -14.74 38.13 3.14
C LEU A 331 -16.21 38.20 2.72
N LYS A 332 -16.45 38.11 1.41
CA LYS A 332 -17.79 38.05 0.81
C LYS A 332 -18.05 36.67 0.25
N LEU A 333 -19.29 36.20 0.36
CA LEU A 333 -19.76 34.96 -0.25
C LEU A 333 -19.47 34.98 -1.76
N GLN A 334 -18.80 33.95 -2.26
CA GLN A 334 -18.44 33.80 -3.67
C GLN A 334 -19.27 32.72 -4.35
N SER A 335 -19.42 31.58 -3.69
CA SER A 335 -20.14 30.44 -4.25
C SER A 335 -20.79 29.62 -3.15
N LEU A 336 -21.89 28.99 -3.50
CA LEU A 336 -22.60 28.04 -2.67
C LEU A 336 -23.09 26.91 -3.59
N TYR A 337 -22.73 25.67 -3.28
CA TYR A 337 -23.14 24.50 -4.07
C TYR A 337 -23.56 23.34 -3.18
N TYR A 338 -24.63 22.65 -3.61
CA TYR A 338 -25.15 21.48 -2.93
C TYR A 338 -24.37 20.23 -3.33
N ASN A 339 -23.95 19.46 -2.34
CA ASN A 339 -23.33 18.16 -2.49
C ASN A 339 -24.26 17.10 -1.88
N SER A 340 -24.83 16.25 -2.73
CA SER A 340 -25.77 15.20 -2.31
C SER A 340 -25.14 14.03 -1.55
N ASN A 341 -23.80 13.99 -1.44
CA ASN A 341 -23.07 12.91 -0.80
C ASN A 341 -21.77 13.43 -0.19
N TYR A 342 -21.90 14.16 0.93
CA TYR A 342 -20.75 14.69 1.64
C TYR A 342 -20.15 13.63 2.58
N TYR A 343 -18.85 13.42 2.47
CA TYR A 343 -18.11 12.53 3.34
C TYR A 343 -17.61 13.33 4.57
N PRO A 344 -17.76 12.84 5.81
CA PRO A 344 -18.17 11.48 6.16
C PRO A 344 -19.60 11.31 6.67
N SER A 345 -20.39 12.38 6.79
CA SER A 345 -21.76 12.30 7.32
C SER A 345 -22.66 11.41 6.47
N GLY A 346 -22.37 11.21 5.18
CA GLY A 346 -23.25 10.48 4.26
C GLY A 346 -24.58 11.20 3.99
N HIS A 347 -24.76 12.38 4.59
CA HIS A 347 -25.83 13.32 4.31
C HIS A 347 -25.43 14.27 3.19
N ALA A 348 -26.43 14.96 2.64
CA ALA A 348 -26.14 16.09 1.79
C ALA A 348 -25.54 17.25 2.61
N ALA A 349 -24.67 18.04 1.98
CA ALA A 349 -24.09 19.24 2.58
C ALA A 349 -24.00 20.36 1.55
N TRP A 350 -24.01 21.59 2.03
CA TRP A 350 -23.72 22.77 1.24
C TRP A 350 -22.26 23.13 1.42
N ASN A 351 -21.55 23.29 0.31
CA ASN A 351 -20.18 23.79 0.30
C ASN A 351 -20.20 25.26 -0.08
N ILE A 352 -19.59 26.08 0.75
CA ILE A 352 -19.63 27.53 0.66
C ILE A 352 -18.20 28.05 0.58
N SER A 353 -17.97 29.02 -0.30
CA SER A 353 -16.70 29.73 -0.37
C SER A 353 -16.85 31.24 -0.18
N PHE A 354 -15.88 31.81 0.49
CA PHE A 354 -15.78 33.24 0.78
C PHE A 354 -14.41 33.74 0.31
N ALA A 355 -14.38 34.95 -0.24
CA ALA A 355 -13.15 35.62 -0.63
C ALA A 355 -13.29 37.13 -0.49
N ASN A 356 -12.17 37.81 -0.29
CA ASN A 356 -12.09 39.26 -0.41
C ASN A 356 -12.06 39.68 -1.90
N GLU A 357 -12.17 40.99 -2.15
CA GLU A 357 -12.29 41.52 -3.52
C GLU A 357 -11.08 41.22 -4.41
N ASP A 358 -9.87 41.14 -3.84
CA ASP A 358 -8.64 40.80 -4.57
C ASP A 358 -8.36 39.28 -4.66
N LYS A 359 -9.25 38.46 -4.08
CA LYS A 359 -9.19 36.98 -4.03
C LYS A 359 -7.89 36.43 -3.42
N ARG A 360 -7.19 37.22 -2.61
CA ARG A 360 -5.95 36.78 -1.94
C ARG A 360 -6.20 36.09 -0.61
N SER A 361 -7.32 36.38 0.05
CA SER A 361 -7.77 35.68 1.25
C SER A 361 -8.99 34.87 0.90
N TYR A 362 -8.96 33.58 1.23
CA TYR A 362 -9.99 32.61 0.88
C TYR A 362 -10.37 31.76 2.08
N SER A 363 -11.67 31.52 2.23
CA SER A 363 -12.22 30.59 3.20
C SER A 363 -13.24 29.68 2.53
N SER A 364 -13.29 28.42 2.96
CA SER A 364 -14.28 27.44 2.54
C SER A 364 -14.87 26.74 3.74
N MET A 365 -16.15 26.42 3.69
CA MET A 365 -16.82 25.60 4.71
C MET A 365 -17.84 24.65 4.09
N ALA A 366 -18.11 23.55 4.80
CA ALA A 366 -19.22 22.66 4.51
C ALA A 366 -20.19 22.64 5.68
N ILE A 367 -21.49 22.74 5.38
CA ILE A 367 -22.58 22.75 6.35
C ILE A 367 -23.54 21.62 6.01
N ASP A 368 -23.91 20.80 6.98
CA ASP A 368 -24.88 19.71 6.81
C ASP A 368 -26.23 20.26 6.35
N ALA A 369 -26.79 19.70 5.28
CA ALA A 369 -27.99 20.22 4.65
C ALA A 369 -29.25 19.99 5.48
N ILE A 370 -29.25 19.11 6.47
CA ILE A 370 -30.40 18.80 7.32
C ILE A 370 -30.25 19.50 8.68
N THR A 371 -29.08 19.36 9.30
CA THR A 371 -28.87 19.80 10.68
C THR A 371 -28.37 21.23 10.80
N GLY A 372 -27.77 21.77 9.73
CA GLY A 372 -27.09 23.07 9.76
C GLY A 372 -25.78 23.06 10.56
N GLU A 373 -25.27 21.89 10.96
CA GLU A 373 -24.00 21.77 11.67
C GLU A 373 -22.81 22.05 10.74
N LEU A 374 -21.76 22.65 11.30
CA LEU A 374 -20.49 22.83 10.59
C LEU A 374 -19.76 21.48 10.47
N LEU A 375 -19.48 21.07 9.23
CA LEU A 375 -18.77 19.82 8.92
C LEU A 375 -17.29 20.07 8.66
N SER A 376 -16.96 21.13 7.93
CA SER A 376 -15.58 21.54 7.68
C SER A 376 -15.47 23.05 7.57
N PHE A 377 -14.29 23.57 7.89
CA PHE A 377 -13.87 24.95 7.69
C PHE A 377 -12.38 24.94 7.36
N TYR A 378 -12.00 25.73 6.38
CA TYR A 378 -10.63 26.02 6.03
C TYR A 378 -10.49 27.50 5.72
N MET A 379 -9.37 28.09 6.12
CA MET A 379 -9.00 29.45 5.80
C MET A 379 -7.51 29.51 5.44
N ASP A 380 -7.23 30.12 4.28
CA ASP A 380 -5.88 30.50 3.91
C ASP A 380 -5.61 31.95 4.36
N ASP A 381 -4.89 32.10 5.46
CA ASP A 381 -4.49 33.41 5.98
C ASP A 381 -3.21 33.88 5.28
N TYR A 382 -3.38 34.36 4.04
CA TYR A 382 -2.28 34.92 3.23
C TYR A 382 -1.60 36.13 3.89
N THR A 383 -2.27 36.83 4.82
CA THR A 383 -1.66 37.95 5.54
C THR A 383 -0.70 37.50 6.64
N ALA A 384 -0.97 36.35 7.28
CA ALA A 384 -0.08 35.77 8.28
C ALA A 384 1.22 35.16 7.70
N THR A 385 1.25 34.84 6.41
CA THR A 385 2.45 34.29 5.75
C THR A 385 3.53 35.35 5.48
N LYS A 386 3.16 36.65 5.49
CA LYS A 386 4.10 37.77 5.36
C LYS A 386 4.67 38.26 6.70
N ASP A 387 4.08 37.82 7.81
CA ASP A 387 4.46 38.29 9.14
C ASP A 387 5.70 37.51 9.62
N THR A 388 6.85 38.21 9.69
CA THR A 388 8.13 37.66 10.17
C THR A 388 8.21 37.58 11.70
N ASP A 389 7.14 37.95 12.40
CA ASP A 389 7.08 37.96 13.85
C ASP A 389 7.06 36.55 14.48
N LYS A 390 7.60 36.46 15.70
CA LYS A 390 7.57 35.27 16.55
C LYS A 390 6.13 34.90 16.92
N ASN A 391 5.88 33.62 17.21
CA ASN A 391 4.59 33.12 17.69
C ASN A 391 4.07 33.96 18.87
N LYS A 392 2.79 34.38 18.79
CA LYS A 392 2.11 35.16 19.85
C LYS A 392 1.46 34.28 20.90
N LEU A 393 1.08 33.05 20.53
CA LEU A 393 0.50 32.05 21.42
C LEU A 393 1.52 30.94 21.71
N THR A 394 1.50 30.48 22.95
CA THR A 394 2.07 29.19 23.37
C THR A 394 1.17 28.04 22.90
N TYR A 395 1.69 26.82 22.89
CA TYR A 395 0.90 25.62 22.57
C TYR A 395 -0.31 25.47 23.51
N GLU A 396 -0.12 25.65 24.82
CA GLU A 396 -1.22 25.57 25.80
C GLU A 396 -2.31 26.62 25.59
N GLN A 397 -1.94 27.84 25.16
CA GLN A 397 -2.93 28.85 24.78
C GLN A 397 -3.69 28.45 23.52
N ALA A 398 -3.00 27.90 22.51
CA ALA A 398 -3.63 27.42 21.28
C ALA A 398 -4.54 26.20 21.53
N LYS A 399 -4.17 25.34 22.48
CA LYS A 399 -4.98 24.21 22.95
C LYS A 399 -6.31 24.67 23.52
N GLN A 400 -6.29 25.74 24.32
CA GLN A 400 -7.53 26.33 24.82
C GLN A 400 -8.41 26.90 23.70
N VAL A 401 -7.80 27.59 22.71
CA VAL A 401 -8.52 28.06 21.51
C VAL A 401 -9.19 26.90 20.76
N ALA A 402 -8.48 25.78 20.60
CA ALA A 402 -9.02 24.60 19.93
C ALA A 402 -10.18 23.97 20.71
N ILE A 403 -10.06 23.85 22.03
CA ILE A 403 -11.15 23.36 22.91
C ILE A 403 -12.38 24.27 22.76
N ASP A 404 -12.20 25.58 22.79
CA ASP A 404 -13.30 26.55 22.69
C ASP A 404 -13.94 26.54 21.29
N ALA A 405 -13.16 26.27 20.24
CA ALA A 405 -13.69 26.04 18.90
C ALA A 405 -14.62 24.82 18.87
N VAL A 406 -14.23 23.68 19.46
CA VAL A 406 -15.11 22.49 19.53
C VAL A 406 -16.39 22.79 20.30
N LYS A 407 -16.29 23.47 21.45
CA LYS A 407 -17.47 23.88 22.24
C LYS A 407 -18.40 24.81 21.46
N THR A 408 -17.85 25.67 20.60
CA THR A 408 -18.61 26.66 19.83
C THR A 408 -19.27 26.04 18.60
N PHE A 409 -18.55 25.20 17.86
CA PHE A 409 -18.98 24.70 16.55
C PHE A 409 -19.59 23.29 16.58
N SER A 410 -19.34 22.52 17.65
CA SER A 410 -19.97 21.21 17.91
C SER A 410 -20.46 21.09 19.37
N PRO A 411 -21.31 22.01 19.86
CA PRO A 411 -21.74 22.04 21.27
C PRO A 411 -22.51 20.78 21.72
N SER A 412 -23.25 20.14 20.81
CA SER A 412 -23.96 18.88 21.05
C SER A 412 -22.99 17.70 21.23
N LYS A 413 -21.85 17.70 20.54
CA LYS A 413 -20.87 16.61 20.49
C LYS A 413 -19.68 16.82 21.44
N ALA A 414 -19.53 18.00 22.03
CA ALA A 414 -18.39 18.34 22.88
C ALA A 414 -18.20 17.36 24.07
N HIS A 415 -19.29 16.80 24.60
CA HIS A 415 -19.25 15.81 25.68
C HIS A 415 -18.89 14.39 25.24
N GLU A 416 -18.81 14.16 23.93
CA GLU A 416 -18.44 12.88 23.32
C GLU A 416 -17.02 12.90 22.77
N VAL A 417 -16.20 13.92 23.03
CA VAL A 417 -14.83 13.97 22.51
C VAL A 417 -13.80 14.27 23.58
N TYR A 418 -12.64 13.62 23.49
CA TYR A 418 -11.45 13.96 24.29
C TYR A 418 -10.36 14.49 23.38
N LEU A 419 -9.52 15.38 23.90
CA LEU A 419 -8.33 15.84 23.19
C LEU A 419 -7.24 14.78 23.27
N GLN A 420 -6.84 14.23 22.14
CA GLN A 420 -5.66 13.37 22.04
C GLN A 420 -4.40 14.25 22.03
N ASP A 421 -3.82 14.47 23.21
CA ASP A 421 -2.57 15.21 23.35
C ASP A 421 -1.38 14.31 22.95
N VAL A 422 -0.58 14.76 21.99
CA VAL A 422 0.62 14.03 21.54
C VAL A 422 1.84 14.84 21.91
N GLU A 423 2.75 14.31 22.72
CA GLU A 423 3.90 15.03 23.32
C GLU A 423 4.84 15.74 22.32
N ASN A 424 4.71 15.53 21.01
CA ASN A 424 5.52 16.20 19.97
C ASN A 424 4.77 17.29 19.18
N THR A 425 3.58 17.71 19.62
CA THR A 425 2.87 18.87 19.04
C THR A 425 3.67 20.17 19.12
N GLU A 426 4.56 20.35 20.11
CA GLU A 426 5.48 21.50 20.17
C GLU A 426 6.45 21.53 18.98
N LEU A 427 6.90 20.37 18.47
CA LEU A 427 7.70 20.30 17.24
C LEU A 427 6.86 20.60 16.00
N MET A 428 5.59 20.17 15.98
CA MET A 428 4.62 20.51 14.92
C MET A 428 4.22 21.99 14.92
N SER A 429 4.51 22.71 16.01
CA SER A 429 4.18 24.12 16.24
C SER A 429 5.16 25.12 15.58
N GLN A 430 6.33 24.64 15.11
CA GLN A 430 7.46 25.50 14.75
C GLN A 430 7.26 26.34 13.47
N GLU A 431 6.21 26.09 12.67
CA GLU A 431 5.83 26.93 11.51
C GLU A 431 4.71 27.94 11.82
N GLY A 432 4.39 28.15 13.10
CA GLY A 432 3.35 29.09 13.51
C GLY A 432 1.94 28.54 13.38
N ARG A 433 1.77 27.21 13.37
CA ARG A 433 0.46 26.53 13.45
C ARG A 433 0.53 25.36 14.43
N ALA A 434 -0.47 25.20 15.29
CA ALA A 434 -0.64 24.03 16.15
C ALA A 434 -1.84 23.20 15.70
N TYR A 435 -1.73 21.88 15.86
CA TYR A 435 -2.69 20.89 15.36
C TYR A 435 -3.26 20.11 16.55
N PHE A 436 -4.59 19.98 16.61
CA PHE A 436 -5.29 19.32 17.71
C PHE A 436 -6.30 18.31 17.17
N ASN A 437 -6.26 17.07 17.68
CA ASN A 437 -7.17 15.99 17.32
C ASN A 437 -8.07 15.64 18.51
N PHE A 438 -9.38 15.80 18.35
CA PHE A 438 -10.37 15.45 19.36
C PHE A 438 -11.07 14.16 18.94
N ARG A 439 -10.75 13.04 19.56
CA ARG A 439 -11.35 11.74 19.20
C ARG A 439 -12.67 11.51 19.93
N ARG A 440 -13.59 10.84 19.24
CA ARG A 440 -14.89 10.49 19.83
C ARG A 440 -14.75 9.40 20.90
N LEU A 441 -15.53 9.53 21.96
CA LEU A 441 -15.79 8.56 23.00
C LEU A 441 -17.23 8.07 22.88
N VAL A 442 -17.41 6.76 22.89
CA VAL A 442 -18.71 6.10 23.02
C VAL A 442 -18.64 5.23 24.26
N HIS A 443 -19.54 5.40 25.22
CA HIS A 443 -19.46 4.74 26.54
C HIS A 443 -18.10 4.96 27.25
N GLY A 444 -17.46 6.11 27.04
CA GLY A 444 -16.12 6.42 27.56
C GLY A 444 -14.97 5.71 26.83
N ILE A 445 -15.23 5.03 25.71
CA ILE A 445 -14.25 4.26 24.94
C ILE A 445 -13.95 4.97 23.61
N PRO A 446 -12.67 5.16 23.24
CA PRO A 446 -12.30 5.86 22.01
C PRO A 446 -12.70 5.09 20.75
N THR A 447 -13.18 5.82 19.76
CA THR A 447 -13.37 5.30 18.39
C THR A 447 -12.10 5.50 17.57
N ASP A 448 -11.94 4.70 16.50
CA ASP A 448 -10.73 4.69 15.69
C ASP A 448 -10.72 5.67 14.50
N ARG A 449 -11.89 6.12 14.07
CA ARG A 449 -12.08 6.91 12.84
C ARG A 449 -12.80 8.23 13.03
N GLU A 450 -13.59 8.38 14.10
CA GLU A 450 -14.36 9.60 14.31
C GLU A 450 -13.59 10.58 15.19
N ASN A 451 -13.39 11.78 14.67
CA ASN A 451 -12.67 12.83 15.36
C ASN A 451 -13.07 14.21 14.85
N ILE A 452 -12.68 15.24 15.60
CA ILE A 452 -12.70 16.63 15.17
C ILE A 452 -11.25 17.11 15.14
N ASN A 453 -10.78 17.59 13.99
CA ASN A 453 -9.46 18.22 13.88
C ASN A 453 -9.59 19.73 13.94
N VAL A 454 -8.68 20.39 14.66
CA VAL A 454 -8.62 21.84 14.75
C VAL A 454 -7.17 22.31 14.59
N ASN A 455 -6.93 23.22 13.65
CA ASN A 455 -5.63 23.87 13.51
C ASN A 455 -5.73 25.33 13.93
N VAL A 456 -4.77 25.78 14.73
CA VAL A 456 -4.69 27.14 15.25
C VAL A 456 -3.40 27.79 14.78
N ASN A 457 -3.50 28.95 14.15
CA ASN A 457 -2.33 29.75 13.81
C ASN A 457 -1.78 30.41 15.08
N LEU A 458 -0.53 30.13 15.44
CA LEU A 458 0.12 30.61 16.65
C LEU A 458 0.53 32.09 16.58
N LYS A 459 0.61 32.66 15.38
CA LYS A 459 0.89 34.09 15.18
C LYS A 459 -0.35 34.96 15.32
N THR A 460 -1.52 34.45 14.92
CA THR A 460 -2.77 35.21 14.92
C THR A 460 -3.76 34.77 16.00
N GLY A 461 -3.60 33.56 16.54
CA GLY A 461 -4.56 32.94 17.46
C GLY A 461 -5.85 32.45 16.78
N LYS A 462 -5.94 32.55 15.44
CA LYS A 462 -7.15 32.16 14.70
C LYS A 462 -7.18 30.68 14.39
N VAL A 463 -8.37 30.10 14.41
CA VAL A 463 -8.61 28.75 13.86
C VAL A 463 -8.52 28.85 12.34
N THR A 464 -7.60 28.11 11.73
CA THR A 464 -7.42 28.08 10.27
C THR A 464 -8.05 26.85 9.63
N ASN A 465 -8.33 25.83 10.43
CA ASN A 465 -9.00 24.62 9.98
C ASN A 465 -9.81 23.99 11.11
N TYR A 466 -10.98 23.49 10.76
CA TYR A 466 -11.85 22.71 11.62
C TYR A 466 -12.50 21.63 10.75
N ASP A 467 -12.28 20.35 11.04
CA ASP A 467 -12.90 19.25 10.31
C ASP A 467 -13.57 18.29 11.28
N SER A 468 -14.88 18.13 11.15
CA SER A 468 -15.68 17.19 11.95
C SER A 468 -15.90 15.91 11.17
N TYR A 469 -15.09 14.90 11.46
CA TYR A 469 -15.24 13.57 10.90
C TYR A 469 -16.17 12.73 11.76
N TRP A 470 -17.48 12.94 11.57
CA TRP A 470 -18.55 12.23 12.29
C TRP A 470 -19.38 11.41 11.30
N GLY A 471 -19.37 10.08 11.42
CA GLY A 471 -20.05 9.18 10.49
C GLY A 471 -21.46 8.81 10.95
N VAL A 472 -22.27 8.26 10.02
CA VAL A 472 -23.52 7.58 10.37
C VAL A 472 -23.20 6.13 10.70
N VAL A 473 -22.89 5.88 11.97
CA VAL A 473 -22.46 4.58 12.46
C VAL A 473 -23.34 4.15 13.64
N ASN A 474 -23.81 2.91 13.62
CA ASN A 474 -24.65 2.38 14.69
C ASN A 474 -23.77 1.73 15.77
N TYR A 475 -23.44 2.51 16.79
CA TYR A 475 -22.80 1.99 17.99
C TYR A 475 -23.82 1.22 18.86
N PRO A 476 -23.36 0.21 19.62
CA PRO A 476 -24.25 -0.52 20.52
C PRO A 476 -24.79 0.40 21.62
N LYS A 477 -26.09 0.27 21.91
CA LYS A 477 -26.77 1.10 22.94
C LYS A 477 -26.24 0.86 24.34
N GLU A 478 -25.80 -0.36 24.62
CA GLU A 478 -25.18 -0.78 25.87
C GLU A 478 -23.77 -1.29 25.58
N LEU A 479 -22.87 -1.17 26.56
CA LEU A 479 -21.51 -1.68 26.42
C LEU A 479 -21.52 -3.22 26.36
N PRO A 480 -20.99 -3.85 25.31
CA PRO A 480 -20.88 -5.31 25.23
C PRO A 480 -20.00 -5.88 26.34
N LYS A 481 -20.31 -7.11 26.78
CA LYS A 481 -19.44 -7.86 27.69
C LYS A 481 -18.15 -8.25 26.95
N THR A 482 -17.01 -8.04 27.60
CA THR A 482 -15.69 -8.39 27.06
C THR A 482 -15.13 -9.63 27.72
N ILE A 483 -14.16 -10.27 27.06
CA ILE A 483 -13.24 -11.20 27.71
C ILE A 483 -12.41 -10.45 28.76
N ASP A 484 -11.76 -11.21 29.63
CA ASP A 484 -10.83 -10.67 30.61
C ASP A 484 -9.62 -9.99 29.93
N MET A 485 -9.16 -8.86 30.48
CA MET A 485 -8.08 -8.08 29.89
C MET A 485 -6.74 -8.84 29.92
N GLU A 486 -6.44 -9.58 30.97
CA GLU A 486 -5.22 -10.40 31.04
C GLU A 486 -5.29 -11.56 30.05
N LYS A 487 -6.48 -12.13 29.85
CA LYS A 487 -6.68 -13.11 28.78
C LYS A 487 -6.45 -12.50 27.39
N ALA A 488 -6.92 -11.28 27.16
CA ALA A 488 -6.69 -10.57 25.90
C ALA A 488 -5.20 -10.29 25.66
N LYS A 489 -4.46 -9.87 26.69
CA LYS A 489 -2.99 -9.69 26.63
C LYS A 489 -2.28 -10.99 26.27
N GLU A 490 -2.65 -12.11 26.89
CA GLU A 490 -2.11 -13.44 26.58
C GLU A 490 -2.32 -13.79 25.10
N ILE A 491 -3.53 -13.59 24.58
CA ILE A 491 -3.85 -13.86 23.16
C ILE A 491 -3.00 -12.96 22.24
N MET A 492 -2.88 -11.67 22.55
CA MET A 492 -2.07 -10.74 21.75
C MET A 492 -0.58 -11.11 21.76
N LEU A 493 -0.01 -11.34 22.95
CA LEU A 493 1.39 -11.69 23.12
C LEU A 493 1.76 -13.05 22.51
N SER A 494 0.79 -13.97 22.38
CA SER A 494 1.01 -15.27 21.72
C SER A 494 1.43 -15.14 20.24
N LYS A 495 1.08 -14.03 19.59
CA LYS A 495 1.46 -13.72 18.20
C LYS A 495 2.69 -12.82 18.07
N VAL A 496 3.28 -12.39 19.19
CA VAL A 496 4.44 -11.51 19.19
C VAL A 496 5.73 -12.33 19.21
N ASP A 497 6.45 -12.29 18.09
CA ASP A 497 7.85 -12.69 18.03
C ASP A 497 8.72 -11.47 17.81
N LEU A 498 9.77 -11.31 18.60
CA LEU A 498 10.69 -10.18 18.50
C LEU A 498 11.91 -10.53 17.64
N GLU A 499 12.42 -9.53 16.93
CA GLU A 499 13.67 -9.55 16.16
C GLU A 499 14.57 -8.43 16.63
N LEU A 500 15.84 -8.75 16.87
CA LEU A 500 16.90 -7.78 17.11
C LEU A 500 17.25 -7.10 15.78
N VAL A 501 17.17 -5.77 15.75
CA VAL A 501 17.48 -4.98 14.56
C VAL A 501 18.29 -3.74 14.95
N TYR A 502 19.06 -3.25 13.98
CA TYR A 502 19.47 -1.86 14.00
C TYR A 502 18.33 -1.00 13.45
N PHE A 503 18.08 0.12 14.13
CA PHE A 503 17.11 1.12 13.72
C PHE A 503 17.74 2.51 13.81
N ALA A 504 17.76 3.24 12.70
CA ALA A 504 18.23 4.61 12.65
C ALA A 504 17.02 5.50 12.31
N PRO A 505 16.48 6.29 13.25
CA PRO A 505 15.40 7.22 12.89
C PRO A 505 15.86 8.09 11.73
N TYR A 506 15.00 8.23 10.72
CA TYR A 506 15.21 9.30 9.76
C TYR A 506 15.22 10.61 10.56
N PRO A 507 16.19 11.51 10.35
CA PRO A 507 16.07 12.88 10.84
C PRO A 507 14.71 13.34 10.36
N SER A 508 13.82 13.68 11.28
CA SER A 508 12.42 13.97 10.98
C SER A 508 12.37 14.77 9.69
N TYR A 509 11.87 14.18 8.61
CA TYR A 509 11.41 14.98 7.49
C TYR A 509 10.40 15.92 8.13
N THR A 510 10.79 17.18 8.30
CA THR A 510 9.84 18.22 8.68
C THR A 510 8.76 18.13 7.62
N ILE A 511 7.54 17.88 8.08
CA ILE A 511 6.36 17.64 7.27
C ILE A 511 6.16 18.78 6.23
N TYR A 512 6.90 19.90 6.29
CA TYR A 512 6.83 21.01 5.34
C TYR A 512 8.17 21.68 4.94
N GLY A 513 9.21 20.87 4.67
CA GLY A 513 10.26 21.28 3.73
C GLY A 513 11.19 22.43 4.15
N LYS A 514 12.33 22.08 4.75
CA LYS A 514 13.68 22.45 4.27
C LYS A 514 14.68 21.51 4.94
N PRO A 515 15.63 20.91 4.19
CA PRO A 515 16.71 20.16 4.82
C PRO A 515 17.49 21.11 5.72
N THR A 516 17.61 20.79 7.01
CA THR A 516 18.71 21.32 7.81
C THR A 516 19.99 20.79 7.16
N SER A 517 20.76 21.69 6.59
CA SER A 517 21.95 21.37 5.80
C SER A 517 23.00 20.59 6.59
N GLN A 518 23.76 19.78 5.85
CA GLN A 518 25.04 19.11 6.16
C GLN A 518 24.97 17.88 7.07
N GLU A 519 25.21 16.72 6.45
CA GLU A 519 25.86 15.51 7.00
C GLU A 519 25.89 15.44 8.53
N GLN A 520 24.75 15.12 9.15
CA GLN A 520 24.79 14.50 10.48
C GLN A 520 24.91 13.00 10.28
N THR A 521 26.04 12.43 10.71
CA THR A 521 26.16 10.99 10.90
C THR A 521 24.96 10.51 11.70
N ARG A 522 24.17 9.59 11.14
CA ARG A 522 22.98 9.06 11.80
C ARG A 522 23.41 8.01 12.80
N LYS A 523 22.82 8.02 13.99
CA LYS A 523 23.01 6.93 14.96
C LYS A 523 21.98 5.83 14.70
N ALA A 524 22.45 4.60 14.52
CA ALA A 524 21.62 3.41 14.51
C ALA A 524 21.60 2.78 15.91
N TYR A 525 20.41 2.72 16.50
CA TYR A 525 20.15 2.14 17.82
C TYR A 525 19.91 0.64 17.69
N LEU A 526 20.34 -0.11 18.70
CA LEU A 526 20.07 -1.54 18.78
C LEU A 526 18.74 -1.78 19.52
N VAL A 527 17.75 -2.33 18.83
CA VAL A 527 16.38 -2.49 19.36
C VAL A 527 15.78 -3.85 19.01
N TYR A 528 14.86 -4.32 19.85
CA TYR A 528 13.95 -5.40 19.50
C TYR A 528 12.65 -4.82 18.93
N ARG A 529 12.14 -5.40 17.84
CA ARG A 529 10.80 -5.10 17.28
C ARG A 529 10.03 -6.38 16.99
N PRO A 530 8.70 -6.38 16.92
CA PRO A 530 7.98 -7.56 16.45
C PRO A 530 8.32 -7.86 14.98
N LYS A 531 8.61 -9.13 14.66
CA LYS A 531 8.96 -9.64 13.32
C LYS A 531 7.91 -9.32 12.26
N ASP A 532 6.65 -9.21 12.68
CA ASP A 532 5.51 -8.96 11.79
C ASP A 532 5.22 -7.47 11.56
N THR A 533 6.06 -6.56 12.09
CA THR A 533 5.91 -5.09 11.91
C THR A 533 6.24 -4.57 10.52
N ASN A 534 6.43 -5.46 9.53
CA ASN A 534 6.55 -5.01 8.16
C ASN A 534 5.17 -4.51 7.68
N MET A 535 4.99 -3.20 7.79
CA MET A 535 3.97 -2.29 7.27
C MET A 535 3.58 -2.46 5.79
N TYR A 536 4.00 -3.55 5.13
CA TYR A 536 3.72 -3.91 3.74
C TYR A 536 3.41 -5.41 3.54
N LYS A 537 3.08 -6.16 4.60
CA LYS A 537 2.92 -7.62 4.48
C LYS A 537 1.60 -8.00 3.80
N TYR A 538 1.76 -8.75 2.71
CA TYR A 538 0.73 -9.36 1.88
C TYR A 538 -0.14 -10.37 2.66
N ASN A 539 -1.45 -10.32 2.41
CA ASN A 539 -2.50 -11.33 2.67
C ASN A 539 -3.06 -11.52 4.08
N TYR A 540 -2.65 -10.70 5.04
CA TYR A 540 -3.50 -10.38 6.19
C TYR A 540 -3.86 -8.90 6.11
N ALA A 541 -5.14 -8.61 5.89
CA ALA A 541 -5.72 -7.33 6.23
C ALA A 541 -5.17 -6.86 7.60
N PRO A 542 -4.94 -5.56 7.84
CA PRO A 542 -4.68 -5.07 9.20
C PRO A 542 -5.67 -5.76 10.15
N THR A 543 -5.28 -6.23 11.33
CA THR A 543 -6.18 -7.02 12.19
C THR A 543 -6.48 -6.30 13.51
N PHE A 544 -7.51 -6.76 14.22
CA PHE A 544 -7.80 -6.36 15.58
C PHE A 544 -8.34 -7.55 16.38
N LEU A 545 -8.15 -7.54 17.71
CA LEU A 545 -8.69 -8.58 18.59
C LEU A 545 -10.08 -8.17 19.05
N ASP A 546 -11.11 -8.93 18.67
CA ASP A 546 -12.49 -8.72 19.14
C ASP A 546 -12.53 -8.90 20.66
N ALA A 547 -12.91 -7.84 21.38
CA ALA A 547 -12.94 -7.85 22.83
C ALA A 547 -14.08 -8.73 23.38
N THR A 548 -15.10 -9.04 22.57
CA THR A 548 -16.26 -9.83 22.99
C THR A 548 -16.04 -11.33 22.78
N THR A 549 -15.33 -11.72 21.70
CA THR A 549 -15.11 -13.14 21.36
C THR A 549 -13.69 -13.62 21.62
N GLY A 550 -12.70 -12.73 21.67
CA GLY A 550 -11.28 -13.09 21.70
C GLY A 550 -10.75 -13.59 20.35
N GLU A 551 -11.52 -13.43 19.27
CA GLU A 551 -11.09 -13.81 17.92
C GLU A 551 -10.38 -12.65 17.23
N TRP A 552 -9.37 -12.99 16.43
CA TRP A 552 -8.75 -12.02 15.52
C TRP A 552 -9.69 -11.72 14.35
N ARG A 553 -9.88 -10.44 14.05
CA ARG A 553 -10.69 -9.98 12.92
C ARG A 553 -9.89 -9.12 11.96
N SER A 554 -10.28 -9.17 10.70
CA SER A 554 -9.83 -8.30 9.63
C SER A 554 -10.35 -6.87 9.83
N ARG A 555 -9.45 -5.89 9.82
CA ARG A 555 -9.74 -4.45 9.82
C ARG A 555 -10.27 -3.98 8.47
N GLU A 556 -10.12 -4.77 7.40
CA GLU A 556 -10.72 -4.43 6.11
C GLU A 556 -12.26 -4.54 6.18
N ASP A 557 -12.77 -5.63 6.75
CA ASP A 557 -14.18 -6.01 6.63
C ASP A 557 -14.83 -6.64 7.88
N GLY A 558 -14.09 -6.88 8.96
CA GLY A 558 -14.59 -7.48 10.22
C GLY A 558 -14.65 -9.01 10.21
N SER A 559 -14.23 -9.68 9.13
CA SER A 559 -14.21 -11.14 9.04
C SER A 559 -13.21 -11.77 10.03
N ILE A 560 -13.51 -12.97 10.54
CA ILE A 560 -12.61 -13.70 11.44
C ILE A 560 -11.37 -14.14 10.66
N ILE A 561 -10.19 -13.89 11.22
CA ILE A 561 -8.90 -14.34 10.69
C ILE A 561 -8.72 -15.82 11.02
N GLN A 562 -8.66 -16.64 9.98
CA GLN A 562 -8.27 -18.03 10.09
C GLN A 562 -6.77 -18.15 9.78
N ASP A 563 -6.05 -18.91 10.60
CA ASP A 563 -4.66 -19.25 10.32
C ASP A 563 -4.58 -20.07 9.02
N LYS A 564 -3.43 -20.04 8.33
CA LYS A 564 -3.18 -20.90 7.15
C LYS A 564 -3.13 -22.36 7.60
N VAL A 565 -4.29 -23.01 7.72
CA VAL A 565 -4.37 -24.44 8.04
C VAL A 565 -4.03 -25.23 6.79
N GLN A 566 -2.95 -26.01 6.85
CA GLN A 566 -2.60 -26.94 5.78
C GLN A 566 -3.56 -28.14 5.84
N PRO A 567 -4.35 -28.40 4.79
CA PRO A 567 -5.31 -29.49 4.84
C PRO A 567 -4.59 -30.84 4.81
N VAL A 568 -4.92 -31.72 5.74
CA VAL A 568 -4.19 -33.00 5.90
C VAL A 568 -4.56 -34.02 4.82
N ASP A 569 -5.74 -33.86 4.20
CA ASP A 569 -6.33 -34.82 3.26
C ASP A 569 -5.94 -34.60 1.79
N ILE A 570 -5.12 -33.57 1.50
CA ILE A 570 -4.58 -33.37 0.14
C ILE A 570 -3.22 -34.03 -0.05
N LYS A 571 -2.51 -34.37 1.03
CA LYS A 571 -1.14 -34.93 0.95
C LYS A 571 -1.16 -36.29 0.26
N GLY A 572 -0.40 -36.42 -0.82
CA GLY A 572 -0.36 -37.63 -1.67
C GLY A 572 -1.57 -37.76 -2.61
N HIS A 573 -2.50 -36.81 -2.60
CA HIS A 573 -3.64 -36.80 -3.52
C HIS A 573 -3.16 -36.38 -4.93
N TRP A 574 -3.74 -36.95 -5.99
CA TRP A 574 -3.31 -36.64 -7.37
C TRP A 574 -3.47 -35.17 -7.78
N ALA A 575 -4.30 -34.42 -7.05
CA ALA A 575 -4.58 -32.99 -7.22
C ALA A 575 -3.95 -32.11 -6.13
N GLU A 576 -2.99 -32.63 -5.36
CA GLU A 576 -2.40 -31.94 -4.19
C GLU A 576 -1.97 -30.51 -4.52
N LYS A 577 -1.20 -30.34 -5.61
CA LYS A 577 -0.72 -29.04 -6.05
C LYS A 577 -1.87 -28.06 -6.33
N GLU A 578 -2.87 -28.49 -7.10
CA GLU A 578 -3.98 -27.63 -7.52
C GLU A 578 -4.91 -27.28 -6.35
N LEU A 579 -5.16 -28.24 -5.46
CA LEU A 579 -5.91 -28.01 -4.22
C LEU A 579 -5.17 -27.06 -3.28
N GLN A 580 -3.85 -27.22 -3.14
CA GLN A 580 -3.02 -26.30 -2.33
C GLN A 580 -3.10 -24.87 -2.87
N VAL A 581 -3.07 -24.69 -4.20
CA VAL A 581 -3.30 -23.37 -4.79
C VAL A 581 -4.69 -22.87 -4.36
N MET A 582 -5.76 -23.66 -4.49
CA MET A 582 -7.09 -23.17 -4.10
C MET A 582 -7.18 -22.78 -2.61
N VAL A 583 -6.51 -23.51 -1.71
CA VAL A 583 -6.45 -23.14 -0.29
C VAL A 583 -5.66 -21.86 -0.06
N ASN A 584 -4.49 -21.71 -0.71
CA ASN A 584 -3.63 -20.54 -0.54
C ASN A 584 -4.33 -19.22 -0.89
N TYR A 585 -5.28 -19.27 -1.84
CA TYR A 585 -6.09 -18.12 -2.26
C TYR A 585 -7.49 -18.10 -1.64
N LYS A 586 -7.73 -18.85 -0.54
CA LYS A 586 -9.03 -18.92 0.16
C LYS A 586 -10.21 -19.27 -0.78
N ALA A 587 -9.91 -19.95 -1.88
CA ALA A 587 -10.86 -20.40 -2.89
C ALA A 587 -11.50 -21.75 -2.52
N LEU A 588 -10.86 -22.51 -1.63
CA LEU A 588 -11.46 -23.62 -0.90
C LEU A 588 -11.34 -23.39 0.59
N ASP A 589 -12.44 -23.59 1.32
CA ASP A 589 -12.45 -23.50 2.77
C ASP A 589 -11.85 -24.77 3.39
N VAL A 590 -11.01 -24.61 4.40
CA VAL A 590 -10.49 -25.72 5.21
C VAL A 590 -11.37 -25.85 6.45
N LYS A 591 -12.09 -26.95 6.57
CA LYS A 591 -12.96 -27.26 7.72
C LYS A 591 -12.38 -28.46 8.45
N ASP A 592 -12.17 -28.33 9.76
CA ASP A 592 -11.59 -29.37 10.60
C ASP A 592 -10.27 -29.94 10.03
N GLY A 593 -9.44 -29.06 9.44
CA GLY A 593 -8.18 -29.42 8.82
C GLY A 593 -8.29 -30.15 7.48
N LYS A 594 -9.45 -30.14 6.81
CA LYS A 594 -9.70 -30.87 5.57
C LYS A 594 -10.38 -30.01 4.50
N VAL A 595 -10.17 -30.35 3.22
CA VAL A 595 -10.90 -29.76 2.08
C VAL A 595 -11.83 -30.76 1.37
N LEU A 596 -11.75 -32.05 1.72
CA LEU A 596 -12.55 -33.14 1.18
C LEU A 596 -12.46 -33.18 -0.37
N PRO A 597 -11.29 -33.53 -0.93
CA PRO A 597 -11.01 -33.38 -2.36
C PRO A 597 -11.96 -34.16 -3.28
N ASP A 598 -12.45 -35.32 -2.84
CA ASP A 598 -13.32 -36.21 -3.61
C ASP A 598 -14.83 -35.94 -3.42
N ALA A 599 -15.18 -35.00 -2.54
CA ALA A 599 -16.58 -34.58 -2.41
C ALA A 599 -17.00 -33.71 -3.60
N ASN A 600 -18.28 -33.82 -3.97
CA ASN A 600 -18.85 -33.04 -5.06
C ASN A 600 -18.84 -31.54 -4.72
N ILE A 601 -18.44 -30.72 -5.69
CA ILE A 601 -18.48 -29.26 -5.57
C ILE A 601 -19.86 -28.73 -6.00
N THR A 602 -20.38 -27.77 -5.24
CA THR A 602 -21.66 -27.10 -5.58
C THR A 602 -21.47 -25.94 -6.55
N ARG A 603 -22.57 -25.45 -7.14
CA ARG A 603 -22.54 -24.24 -8.00
C ARG A 603 -22.00 -23.04 -7.25
N GLY A 604 -22.46 -22.80 -6.02
CA GLY A 604 -22.01 -21.70 -5.18
C GLY A 604 -20.52 -21.80 -4.84
N GLU A 605 -20.05 -23.00 -4.47
CA GLU A 605 -18.63 -23.25 -4.17
C GLU A 605 -17.74 -23.02 -5.39
N LEU A 606 -18.15 -23.46 -6.59
CA LEU A 606 -17.38 -23.23 -7.83
C LEU A 606 -17.22 -21.73 -8.12
N ILE A 607 -18.30 -20.96 -8.00
CA ILE A 607 -18.28 -19.52 -8.26
C ILE A 607 -17.42 -18.80 -7.22
N LYS A 608 -17.58 -19.12 -5.93
CA LYS A 608 -16.71 -18.61 -4.87
C LYS A 608 -15.25 -18.95 -5.17
N MET A 609 -14.94 -20.20 -5.49
CA MET A 609 -13.59 -20.65 -5.80
C MET A 609 -12.96 -19.80 -6.91
N PHE A 610 -13.66 -19.65 -8.03
CA PHE A 610 -13.15 -18.89 -9.17
C PHE A 610 -12.92 -17.41 -8.82
N ILE A 611 -13.90 -16.76 -8.20
CA ILE A 611 -13.83 -15.33 -7.87
C ILE A 611 -12.74 -15.05 -6.82
N MET A 612 -12.63 -15.88 -5.78
CA MET A 612 -11.57 -15.78 -4.77
C MET A 612 -10.18 -15.93 -5.40
N ALA A 613 -10.00 -16.95 -6.22
CA ALA A 613 -8.73 -17.21 -6.89
C ALA A 613 -8.35 -16.06 -7.85
N GLN A 614 -9.28 -15.57 -8.67
CA GLN A 614 -9.04 -14.43 -9.56
C GLN A 614 -8.79 -13.10 -8.81
N SER A 615 -9.15 -13.02 -7.53
CA SER A 615 -8.99 -11.82 -6.70
C SER A 615 -7.77 -11.90 -5.77
N GLY A 616 -6.85 -12.84 -6.01
CA GLY A 616 -5.65 -12.99 -5.18
C GLY A 616 -5.97 -13.44 -3.74
N GLY A 617 -7.12 -14.06 -3.50
CA GLY A 617 -7.59 -14.48 -2.18
C GLY A 617 -8.06 -13.36 -1.26
N ASN A 618 -8.05 -12.12 -1.75
CA ASN A 618 -8.59 -10.95 -1.08
C ASN A 618 -9.76 -10.41 -1.90
N TYR A 619 -10.79 -11.23 -2.07
CA TYR A 619 -12.00 -10.80 -2.75
C TYR A 619 -12.83 -9.92 -1.82
N TYR A 620 -13.24 -8.77 -2.35
CA TYR A 620 -14.07 -7.83 -1.63
C TYR A 620 -15.28 -7.48 -2.48
N PRO A 621 -16.46 -7.98 -2.15
CA PRO A 621 -17.63 -7.76 -2.97
C PRO A 621 -18.12 -6.32 -2.85
N TYR A 622 -18.37 -5.68 -4.00
CA TYR A 622 -19.26 -4.54 -4.04
C TYR A 622 -20.69 -5.06 -3.93
N ILE A 623 -21.28 -4.92 -2.74
CA ILE A 623 -22.69 -5.22 -2.48
C ILE A 623 -23.49 -3.94 -2.67
N ASP A 624 -24.21 -3.84 -3.78
CA ASP A 624 -25.21 -2.78 -3.94
C ASP A 624 -26.42 -3.09 -3.04
N THR A 625 -26.51 -2.40 -1.91
CA THR A 625 -27.62 -2.56 -0.97
C THR A 625 -28.96 -2.09 -1.54
N ARG A 626 -28.95 -1.31 -2.63
CA ARG A 626 -30.13 -0.77 -3.32
C ARG A 626 -30.55 -1.60 -4.55
N GLY A 627 -29.69 -2.49 -5.05
CA GLY A 627 -29.96 -3.35 -6.19
C GLY A 627 -30.91 -4.51 -5.89
N GLN A 628 -31.66 -4.95 -6.90
CA GLN A 628 -32.39 -6.23 -6.86
C GLN A 628 -31.40 -7.38 -7.09
N GLN A 629 -31.56 -8.48 -6.35
CA GLN A 629 -30.79 -9.71 -6.54
C GLN A 629 -31.00 -10.31 -7.94
N SER A 630 -29.94 -10.87 -8.52
CA SER A 630 -29.97 -11.47 -9.87
C SER A 630 -30.75 -12.79 -9.91
N PHE A 631 -30.72 -13.57 -8.82
CA PHE A 631 -31.44 -14.85 -8.68
C PHE A 631 -32.27 -14.88 -7.40
N LYS A 632 -33.46 -15.49 -7.45
CA LYS A 632 -34.42 -15.45 -6.33
C LYS A 632 -33.96 -16.25 -5.11
N ASP A 633 -33.22 -17.33 -5.35
CA ASP A 633 -32.73 -18.29 -4.36
C ASP A 633 -31.32 -17.96 -3.84
N VAL A 634 -30.73 -16.85 -4.30
CA VAL A 634 -29.47 -16.31 -3.79
C VAL A 634 -29.75 -14.92 -3.20
N GLY A 635 -30.32 -14.91 -2.00
CA GLY A 635 -30.61 -13.68 -1.27
C GLY A 635 -29.38 -13.04 -0.63
N LYS A 636 -29.51 -11.78 -0.17
CA LYS A 636 -28.42 -11.01 0.46
C LYS A 636 -27.75 -11.71 1.67
N GLU A 637 -28.50 -12.56 2.37
CA GLU A 637 -28.02 -13.36 3.50
C GLU A 637 -27.28 -14.65 3.08
N SER A 638 -27.29 -15.00 1.80
CA SER A 638 -26.56 -16.16 1.28
C SER A 638 -25.05 -15.89 1.31
N ALA A 639 -24.27 -16.87 1.79
CA ALA A 639 -22.82 -16.84 1.72
C ALA A 639 -22.27 -16.72 0.29
N TYR A 640 -23.08 -17.02 -0.73
CA TYR A 640 -22.70 -16.95 -2.14
C TYR A 640 -23.14 -15.66 -2.85
N TYR A 641 -23.98 -14.82 -2.21
CA TYR A 641 -24.60 -13.65 -2.85
C TYR A 641 -23.58 -12.76 -3.57
N ALA A 642 -22.60 -12.28 -2.82
CA ALA A 642 -21.51 -11.45 -3.28
C ALA A 642 -20.74 -12.04 -4.47
N PHE A 643 -20.51 -13.34 -4.48
CA PHE A 643 -19.75 -14.03 -5.54
C PHE A 643 -20.60 -14.22 -6.79
N VAL A 644 -21.88 -14.57 -6.62
CA VAL A 644 -22.83 -14.76 -7.72
C VAL A 644 -23.11 -13.45 -8.44
N GLU A 645 -23.34 -12.36 -7.71
CA GLU A 645 -23.57 -11.04 -8.33
C GLU A 645 -22.34 -10.55 -9.11
N ASP A 646 -21.13 -10.80 -8.62
CA ASP A 646 -19.91 -10.46 -9.38
C ASP A 646 -19.70 -11.37 -10.59
N ALA A 647 -19.99 -12.66 -10.46
CA ALA A 647 -19.95 -13.58 -11.60
C ALA A 647 -20.96 -13.20 -12.70
N VAL A 648 -22.14 -12.70 -12.33
CA VAL A 648 -23.12 -12.11 -13.27
C VAL A 648 -22.56 -10.86 -13.93
N ARG A 649 -22.00 -9.92 -13.14
CA ARG A 649 -21.40 -8.67 -13.63
C ARG A 649 -20.26 -8.93 -14.63
N ARG A 650 -19.47 -9.98 -14.40
CA ARG A 650 -18.39 -10.45 -15.26
C ARG A 650 -18.87 -11.31 -16.45
N ASN A 651 -20.18 -11.49 -16.62
CA ASN A 651 -20.79 -12.35 -17.64
C ASN A 651 -20.36 -13.83 -17.58
N LEU A 652 -19.93 -14.32 -16.41
CA LEU A 652 -19.59 -15.73 -16.19
C LEU A 652 -20.84 -16.60 -16.02
N ILE A 653 -21.93 -15.99 -15.53
CA ILE A 653 -23.24 -16.62 -15.37
C ILE A 653 -24.27 -15.76 -16.08
N THR A 654 -25.22 -16.38 -16.77
CA THR A 654 -26.31 -15.68 -17.46
C THR A 654 -27.52 -15.59 -16.55
N ILE A 655 -28.12 -14.40 -16.42
CA ILE A 655 -29.37 -14.22 -15.69
C ILE A 655 -30.51 -14.88 -16.47
N ASP A 656 -31.21 -15.80 -15.83
CA ASP A 656 -32.52 -16.27 -16.27
C ASP A 656 -33.52 -15.96 -15.15
N LYS A 657 -34.25 -14.85 -15.25
CA LYS A 657 -35.15 -14.35 -14.20
C LYS A 657 -36.26 -15.34 -13.81
N ASN A 658 -36.50 -16.36 -14.66
CA ASN A 658 -37.49 -17.40 -14.46
C ASN A 658 -36.91 -18.69 -13.85
N LYS A 659 -35.59 -18.76 -13.63
CA LYS A 659 -34.91 -19.93 -13.05
C LYS A 659 -34.12 -19.57 -11.79
N GLU A 660 -34.04 -20.55 -10.90
CA GLU A 660 -33.19 -20.54 -9.72
C GLU A 660 -31.73 -20.85 -10.12
N PHE A 661 -30.77 -20.27 -9.40
CA PHE A 661 -29.35 -20.55 -9.59
C PHE A 661 -28.94 -21.91 -8.99
N LYS A 662 -29.56 -22.26 -7.87
CA LYS A 662 -29.38 -23.46 -7.07
C LYS A 662 -27.95 -23.61 -6.54
N PRO A 663 -27.52 -22.73 -5.62
CA PRO A 663 -26.13 -22.65 -5.17
C PRO A 663 -25.63 -23.93 -4.49
N ASP A 664 -26.50 -24.70 -3.85
CA ASP A 664 -26.13 -25.90 -3.07
C ASP A 664 -26.19 -27.21 -3.87
N GLU A 665 -26.66 -27.17 -5.12
CA GLU A 665 -26.67 -28.34 -5.98
C GLU A 665 -25.29 -28.60 -6.60
N ALA A 666 -24.90 -29.88 -6.66
CA ALA A 666 -23.65 -30.33 -7.27
C ALA A 666 -23.64 -30.11 -8.79
N ILE A 667 -22.52 -29.59 -9.31
CA ILE A 667 -22.37 -29.33 -10.75
C ILE A 667 -22.06 -30.60 -11.55
N THR A 668 -22.44 -30.61 -12.82
CA THR A 668 -22.00 -31.64 -13.77
C THR A 668 -20.73 -31.22 -14.52
N ARG A 669 -20.08 -32.20 -15.16
CA ARG A 669 -18.91 -31.94 -16.02
C ARG A 669 -19.23 -31.01 -17.20
N GLU A 670 -20.43 -31.11 -17.79
CA GLU A 670 -20.85 -30.19 -18.86
C GLU A 670 -21.05 -28.75 -18.34
N GLU A 671 -21.60 -28.57 -17.14
CA GLU A 671 -21.77 -27.24 -16.53
C GLU A 671 -20.41 -26.59 -16.23
N LEU A 672 -19.45 -27.36 -15.72
CA LEU A 672 -18.08 -26.87 -15.52
C LEU A 672 -17.42 -26.49 -16.85
N ALA A 673 -17.59 -27.30 -17.91
CA ALA A 673 -17.05 -26.98 -19.24
C ALA A 673 -17.63 -25.67 -19.78
N GLN A 674 -18.94 -25.44 -19.60
CA GLN A 674 -19.58 -24.20 -20.01
C GLN A 674 -18.99 -22.99 -19.26
N PHE A 675 -18.84 -23.11 -17.93
CA PHE A 675 -18.28 -22.05 -17.10
C PHE A 675 -16.83 -21.69 -17.49
N VAL A 676 -15.97 -22.69 -17.67
CA VAL A 676 -14.56 -22.49 -18.07
C VAL A 676 -14.46 -21.77 -19.42
N VAL A 677 -15.25 -22.19 -20.40
CA VAL A 677 -15.23 -21.57 -21.74
C VAL A 677 -15.76 -20.14 -21.73
N LYS A 678 -16.75 -19.85 -20.88
CA LYS A 678 -17.18 -18.47 -20.60
C LYS A 678 -16.06 -17.64 -19.99
N ALA A 679 -15.37 -18.19 -19.00
CA ALA A 679 -14.23 -17.53 -18.35
C ALA A 679 -13.06 -17.27 -19.32
N LEU A 680 -12.89 -18.11 -20.35
CA LEU A 680 -11.92 -17.89 -21.44
C LEU A 680 -12.36 -16.84 -22.45
N GLY A 681 -13.64 -16.42 -22.44
CA GLY A 681 -14.20 -15.48 -23.42
C GLY A 681 -14.67 -16.12 -24.72
N TYR A 682 -14.70 -17.47 -24.82
CA TYR A 682 -15.06 -18.19 -26.04
C TYR A 682 -16.52 -18.65 -26.10
N ASP A 683 -17.39 -18.14 -25.23
CA ASP A 683 -18.80 -18.58 -25.16
C ASP A 683 -19.55 -18.45 -26.48
N LYS A 684 -19.41 -17.31 -27.16
CA LYS A 684 -20.05 -17.08 -28.47
C LYS A 684 -19.50 -18.02 -29.54
N LEU A 685 -18.18 -18.26 -29.53
CA LEU A 685 -17.54 -19.18 -30.47
C LEU A 685 -18.08 -20.60 -30.26
N ALA A 686 -18.14 -21.06 -29.00
CA ALA A 686 -18.66 -22.36 -28.58
C ALA A 686 -20.12 -22.61 -29.01
N GLN A 687 -20.93 -21.56 -29.09
CA GLN A 687 -22.33 -21.64 -29.52
C GLN A 687 -22.51 -21.71 -31.05
N THR A 688 -21.43 -21.58 -31.82
CA THR A 688 -21.49 -21.61 -33.29
C THR A 688 -21.75 -23.02 -33.80
N LYS A 689 -22.94 -23.24 -34.37
CA LYS A 689 -23.38 -24.55 -34.87
C LYS A 689 -22.48 -25.06 -36.00
N GLY A 690 -22.13 -26.34 -35.95
CA GLY A 690 -21.34 -27.01 -37.00
C GLY A 690 -19.84 -26.71 -37.00
N LEU A 691 -19.36 -25.84 -36.10
CA LEU A 691 -17.94 -25.45 -36.05
C LEU A 691 -17.06 -26.53 -35.43
N PHE A 692 -17.57 -27.29 -34.46
CA PHE A 692 -16.77 -28.24 -33.68
C PHE A 692 -17.14 -29.68 -34.01
N ALA A 693 -16.12 -30.53 -34.21
CA ALA A 693 -16.27 -31.97 -34.31
C ALA A 693 -16.07 -32.62 -32.94
N ILE A 694 -17.10 -33.28 -32.41
CA ILE A 694 -17.02 -34.05 -31.15
C ILE A 694 -16.69 -35.50 -31.46
N LYS A 695 -15.67 -36.04 -30.79
CA LYS A 695 -15.21 -37.42 -30.99
C LYS A 695 -15.67 -38.40 -29.91
N PHE A 696 -16.48 -37.94 -28.96
CA PHE A 696 -16.98 -38.76 -27.86
C PHE A 696 -18.25 -39.52 -28.26
N LYS A 697 -18.38 -40.77 -27.80
CA LYS A 697 -19.54 -41.61 -28.09
C LYS A 697 -20.83 -41.14 -27.41
N ASP A 698 -20.69 -40.44 -26.28
CA ASP A 698 -21.80 -39.87 -25.52
C ASP A 698 -22.15 -38.43 -25.94
N GLN A 699 -21.73 -38.00 -27.14
CA GLN A 699 -22.03 -36.66 -27.67
C GLN A 699 -23.53 -36.34 -27.74
N ASP A 700 -24.40 -37.35 -27.92
CA ASP A 700 -25.85 -37.16 -27.97
C ASP A 700 -26.44 -36.76 -26.61
N GLN A 701 -25.68 -36.92 -25.52
CA GLN A 701 -26.06 -36.43 -24.19
C GLN A 701 -25.70 -34.95 -23.97
N LEU A 702 -24.95 -34.34 -24.90
CA LEU A 702 -24.46 -32.96 -24.76
C LEU A 702 -25.54 -31.94 -25.14
N LYS A 703 -25.78 -30.99 -24.24
CA LYS A 703 -26.53 -29.77 -24.52
C LYS A 703 -25.63 -28.67 -25.07
N TYR A 704 -24.34 -28.70 -24.74
CA TYR A 704 -23.35 -27.67 -25.08
C TYR A 704 -22.10 -28.28 -25.75
N PRO A 705 -22.25 -28.92 -26.93
CA PRO A 705 -21.16 -29.66 -27.56
C PRO A 705 -19.93 -28.80 -27.85
N GLY A 706 -20.09 -27.55 -28.30
CA GLY A 706 -18.95 -26.67 -28.58
C GLY A 706 -18.12 -26.33 -27.33
N HIS A 707 -18.75 -26.16 -26.16
CA HIS A 707 -18.02 -25.93 -24.91
C HIS A 707 -17.19 -27.15 -24.53
N VAL A 708 -17.76 -28.36 -24.67
CA VAL A 708 -17.04 -29.62 -24.45
C VAL A 708 -15.89 -29.80 -25.45
N ALA A 709 -16.09 -29.41 -26.71
CA ALA A 709 -15.04 -29.46 -27.73
C ALA A 709 -13.84 -28.60 -27.32
N ILE A 710 -14.08 -27.36 -26.89
CA ILE A 710 -13.02 -26.41 -26.56
C ILE A 710 -12.23 -26.89 -25.34
N VAL A 711 -12.89 -27.26 -24.23
CA VAL A 711 -12.15 -27.72 -23.04
C VAL A 711 -11.36 -29.00 -23.29
N SER A 712 -11.84 -29.87 -24.19
CA SER A 712 -11.13 -31.09 -24.58
C SER A 712 -9.94 -30.80 -25.50
N ALA A 713 -10.12 -29.93 -26.48
CA ALA A 713 -9.07 -29.52 -27.41
C ALA A 713 -7.94 -28.77 -26.69
N LEU A 714 -8.29 -27.92 -25.73
CA LEU A 714 -7.34 -27.18 -24.89
C LEU A 714 -6.83 -28.01 -23.69
N GLN A 715 -7.24 -29.28 -23.57
CA GLN A 715 -6.84 -30.21 -22.51
C GLN A 715 -7.12 -29.72 -21.09
N ILE A 716 -8.10 -28.81 -20.92
CA ILE A 716 -8.55 -28.35 -19.61
C ILE A 716 -9.37 -29.44 -18.91
N MET A 717 -10.23 -30.12 -19.66
CA MET A 717 -11.03 -31.24 -19.19
C MET A 717 -10.99 -32.36 -20.22
N ASN A 718 -10.51 -33.54 -19.82
CA ASN A 718 -10.42 -34.71 -20.68
C ASN A 718 -11.54 -35.72 -20.37
N GLY A 719 -11.99 -36.45 -21.40
CA GLY A 719 -12.78 -37.67 -21.25
C GLY A 719 -11.91 -38.90 -20.95
N ASP A 720 -12.51 -40.08 -20.90
CA ASP A 720 -11.80 -41.35 -20.68
C ASP A 720 -11.21 -41.96 -21.98
N GLY A 721 -11.10 -41.15 -23.04
CA GLY A 721 -10.71 -41.58 -24.38
C GLY A 721 -11.88 -42.05 -25.25
N THR A 722 -13.03 -42.42 -24.66
CA THR A 722 -14.24 -42.83 -25.39
C THR A 722 -15.43 -41.91 -25.13
N ASN A 723 -15.61 -41.50 -23.88
CA ASN A 723 -16.75 -40.72 -23.40
C ASN A 723 -16.29 -39.47 -22.64
N PHE A 724 -17.06 -38.40 -22.71
CA PHE A 724 -16.83 -37.19 -21.92
C PHE A 724 -17.47 -37.26 -20.53
N LYS A 725 -18.58 -38.00 -20.40
CA LYS A 725 -19.45 -38.15 -19.22
C LYS A 725 -20.09 -36.83 -18.77
N PRO A 726 -20.91 -36.17 -19.61
CA PRO A 726 -21.39 -34.82 -19.35
C PRO A 726 -22.24 -34.65 -18.09
N ASN A 727 -22.94 -35.70 -17.66
CA ASN A 727 -23.84 -35.69 -16.51
C ASN A 727 -23.18 -36.11 -15.19
N GLU A 728 -21.94 -36.60 -15.22
CA GLU A 728 -21.20 -36.99 -14.01
C GLU A 728 -20.90 -35.75 -13.15
N LYS A 729 -21.00 -35.92 -11.82
CA LYS A 729 -20.77 -34.84 -10.86
C LYS A 729 -19.28 -34.57 -10.69
N VAL A 730 -18.95 -33.30 -10.48
CA VAL A 730 -17.56 -32.84 -10.36
C VAL A 730 -17.13 -32.81 -8.90
N THR A 731 -15.97 -33.38 -8.59
CA THR A 731 -15.35 -33.26 -7.27
C THR A 731 -14.54 -31.98 -7.13
N ARG A 732 -14.26 -31.53 -5.90
CA ARG A 732 -13.40 -30.37 -5.64
C ARG A 732 -12.02 -30.50 -6.28
N ALA A 733 -11.43 -31.70 -6.27
CA ALA A 733 -10.16 -31.98 -6.94
C ALA A 733 -10.23 -31.80 -8.46
N VAL A 734 -11.31 -32.26 -9.10
CA VAL A 734 -11.51 -32.08 -10.55
C VAL A 734 -11.71 -30.61 -10.89
N ALA A 735 -12.48 -29.87 -10.09
CA ALA A 735 -12.65 -28.42 -10.28
C ALA A 735 -11.33 -27.65 -10.10
N ALA A 736 -10.55 -27.94 -9.06
CA ALA A 736 -9.26 -27.33 -8.82
C ALA A 736 -8.28 -27.58 -9.98
N LYS A 737 -8.23 -28.82 -10.50
CA LYS A 737 -7.41 -29.15 -11.68
C LYS A 737 -7.87 -28.45 -12.94
N ALA A 738 -9.17 -28.42 -13.21
CA ALA A 738 -9.72 -27.69 -14.36
C ALA A 738 -9.39 -26.19 -14.28
N PHE A 739 -9.48 -25.59 -13.09
CA PHE A 739 -9.10 -24.20 -12.89
C PHE A 739 -7.60 -23.97 -13.10
N TYR A 740 -6.72 -24.84 -12.59
CA TYR A 740 -5.28 -24.73 -12.81
C TYR A 740 -4.93 -24.79 -14.30
N ARG A 741 -5.54 -25.74 -15.05
CA ARG A 741 -5.39 -25.83 -16.51
C ARG A 741 -5.97 -24.62 -17.24
N PHE A 742 -7.08 -24.06 -16.75
CA PHE A 742 -7.62 -22.80 -17.27
C PHE A 742 -6.59 -21.66 -17.15
N LEU A 743 -5.87 -21.54 -16.03
CA LEU A 743 -4.82 -20.53 -15.86
C LEU A 743 -3.68 -20.74 -16.87
N GLU A 744 -3.21 -21.97 -17.06
CA GLU A 744 -2.18 -22.31 -18.05
C GLU A 744 -2.62 -21.95 -19.48
N VAL A 745 -3.84 -22.34 -19.87
CA VAL A 745 -4.36 -22.10 -21.23
C VAL A 745 -4.59 -20.61 -21.48
N ARG A 746 -5.14 -19.88 -20.50
CA ARG A 746 -5.38 -18.44 -20.62
C ARG A 746 -4.10 -17.68 -20.94
N ASN A 747 -2.94 -18.14 -20.46
CA ASN A 747 -1.66 -17.50 -20.75
C ASN A 747 -1.21 -17.66 -22.20
N ASN A 748 -1.66 -18.72 -22.88
CA ASN A 748 -1.23 -19.06 -24.25
C ASN A 748 -2.17 -18.52 -25.35
N TYR A 749 -3.43 -18.21 -25.02
CA TYR A 749 -4.47 -17.93 -26.03
C TYR A 749 -5.26 -16.62 -25.79
N ARG A 750 -4.82 -15.75 -24.88
CA ARG A 750 -5.48 -14.44 -24.65
C ARG A 750 -5.21 -13.50 -25.83
N GLU A 751 -6.22 -13.28 -26.67
CA GLU A 751 -6.15 -12.32 -27.79
C GLU A 751 -6.49 -10.87 -27.36
N ASN A 752 -6.99 -10.63 -26.14
CA ASN A 752 -7.37 -9.29 -25.70
C ASN A 752 -7.28 -9.13 -24.16
N PRO A 753 -6.38 -8.27 -23.63
CA PRO A 753 -6.34 -7.94 -22.22
C PRO A 753 -7.43 -6.91 -21.90
N GLN A 754 -8.69 -7.34 -21.75
CA GLN A 754 -9.68 -6.52 -21.05
C GLN A 754 -9.30 -6.56 -19.55
N TYR A 755 -8.46 -5.63 -19.12
CA TYR A 755 -8.29 -5.33 -17.71
C TYR A 755 -9.62 -4.73 -17.22
N TYR A 756 -10.43 -5.53 -16.54
CA TYR A 756 -11.45 -4.98 -15.66
C TYR A 756 -10.72 -4.50 -14.40
N TYR A 757 -10.26 -3.25 -14.43
CA TYR A 757 -9.86 -2.51 -13.23
C TYR A 757 -11.10 -1.98 -12.51
#